data_AF-A0A7X7Q9D7-F1
#
_entry.id   AF-A0A7X7Q9D7-F1
#
_cell.length_a   1.000
_cell.length_b   1.000
_cell.length_c   1.000
_cell.angle_alpha   90.00
_cell.angle_beta   90.00
_cell.angle_gamma   90.00
#
_symmetry.space_group_name_H-M   'P 1'
#
loop_
_entity.id
_entity.type
_entity.pdbx_description
1 polymer ?
#
loop_
_entity_poly.entity_id
_entity_poly.type
_entity_poly.pdbx_seq_one_letter_code
_entity_poly.pdbx_strand_id
1 'polypeptide(L)'
;GNVSWRWHGVVRRDDRVRWQGALEKTGQDFDVIDEDSLARAEIYDGRLQVSGEAYRVLIFPQTTHLPRAALERAWSLVQDGGLVAFVGCAPTSTCEGGADDPSLHHLLGALLGERGSGREHESGGAAVLLPDADALAAWLNARLTPPVRGEVRALHRRVEDMDVYLIIPDRLAPPPPERENRLVGMAPGDAEVLVRAAVERPPTPEQLTVSIHQTAPRQVGAVEQWDPTTGEARPARVLAQEGGWTTLELDLAAAPAAIVVFGHQPQAALAPAADTPHVTQLAETWRCELIPTVDNRYGDFAWPPSPGPLPVETRTLQATVESALGERKVADVRCGFAGWVEVHPPTMLEAGQAPQPPKSDAEWQPYAYSLQIGIEKDPIHRQTLGPRYRVPPEFLDFGPQPEGVVCWTRTYAIAPMAIDARLRLVGNGAWWAWVNGQLVTSGSGELVEAAHLAAGPNRIELGLAATEATGSARLRGGFQFLLWEAQRPYGHPLPDVPEWLNYEGPSQHTPNLSLDPHPERAPRQVSWTCCLPPGAHTLRVSVGVPLSAWVDGAPVPLTRSDDEQLIGCLPNPAGLHRRLTLTGELPAGLLDGAAFLSPLRFECGPGQIELGAWREEGLSNYAGGVRYIQEVDLAELPGHLELDLGRVRGTAEVRLNGTPCGVRLWSPYRFDLTESAQVGANRLEIDVYGTLGTYFLEGHPSPGGFRSQALLGLLGPVTLRHA
;
A
#
# COMPACT_ATOMS: atom_id res chain seq x y z
N GLY A 1 7.44 33.75 1.36
CA GLY A 1 6.55 33.09 2.34
C GLY A 1 5.45 32.44 1.55
N ASN A 2 5.58 31.15 1.28
CA ASN A 2 4.77 30.47 0.29
C ASN A 2 3.52 29.87 0.92
N VAL A 3 2.49 29.76 0.11
CA VAL A 3 1.12 29.54 0.55
C VAL A 3 0.69 28.16 0.12
N SER A 4 0.29 27.35 1.10
CA SER A 4 -0.14 25.97 0.90
C SER A 4 -1.59 25.75 1.32
N TRP A 5 -2.28 24.89 0.57
CA TRP A 5 -3.74 24.67 0.54
C TRP A 5 -4.07 23.21 0.93
N ARG A 6 -5.23 22.87 1.53
CA ARG A 6 -5.52 21.51 2.08
C ARG A 6 -6.87 20.90 1.64
N TRP A 7 -7.01 19.57 1.60
CA TRP A 7 -8.18 18.86 1.04
C TRP A 7 -8.92 17.99 2.09
N HIS A 8 -10.26 17.93 2.03
CA HIS A 8 -11.16 17.17 2.90
C HIS A 8 -12.52 16.89 2.23
N GLY A 9 -12.89 15.63 1.96
CA GLY A 9 -14.21 15.28 1.42
C GLY A 9 -14.30 13.88 0.81
N VAL A 10 -15.44 13.19 0.99
CA VAL A 10 -15.74 11.90 0.34
C VAL A 10 -16.20 12.17 -1.08
N VAL A 11 -15.33 11.95 -2.07
CA VAL A 11 -15.71 12.08 -3.50
C VAL A 11 -14.97 11.07 -4.37
N ARG A 12 -15.63 10.64 -5.46
CA ARG A 12 -15.10 9.76 -6.52
C ARG A 12 -13.68 10.18 -6.93
N ARG A 13 -12.81 9.19 -7.22
CA ARG A 13 -11.38 9.38 -7.57
C ARG A 13 -11.13 10.45 -8.64
N ASP A 14 -12.08 10.63 -9.56
CA ASP A 14 -12.04 11.61 -10.66
C ASP A 14 -12.00 13.07 -10.17
N ASP A 15 -12.64 13.39 -9.04
CA ASP A 15 -12.68 14.77 -8.53
C ASP A 15 -11.37 15.15 -7.83
N ARG A 16 -10.75 14.25 -7.04
CA ARG A 16 -9.43 14.49 -6.42
C ARG A 16 -8.34 14.81 -7.46
N VAL A 17 -8.36 14.13 -8.61
CA VAL A 17 -7.41 14.36 -9.71
C VAL A 17 -7.64 15.72 -10.35
N ARG A 18 -8.89 16.15 -10.51
CA ARG A 18 -9.23 17.50 -10.97
C ARG A 18 -8.78 18.58 -9.97
N TRP A 19 -8.95 18.36 -8.66
CA TRP A 19 -8.52 19.30 -7.61
C TRP A 19 -6.99 19.48 -7.55
N GLN A 20 -6.24 18.38 -7.52
CA GLN A 20 -4.78 18.43 -7.49
C GLN A 20 -4.24 19.11 -8.74
N GLY A 21 -4.76 18.76 -9.92
CA GLY A 21 -4.34 19.38 -11.17
C GLY A 21 -4.66 20.88 -11.25
N ALA A 22 -5.77 21.35 -10.65
CA ALA A 22 -6.10 22.77 -10.61
C ALA A 22 -5.17 23.56 -9.69
N LEU A 23 -4.83 23.02 -8.51
CA LEU A 23 -3.87 23.63 -7.59
C LEU A 23 -2.45 23.65 -8.18
N GLU A 24 -2.01 22.55 -8.78
CA GLU A 24 -0.70 22.44 -9.45
C GLU A 24 -0.54 23.54 -10.52
N LYS A 25 -1.60 23.82 -11.31
CA LYS A 25 -1.59 24.90 -12.31
C LYS A 25 -1.43 26.31 -11.75
N THR A 26 -1.67 26.52 -10.46
CA THR A 26 -1.45 27.83 -9.83
C THR A 26 0.02 28.10 -9.52
N GLY A 27 0.87 27.07 -9.55
CA GLY A 27 2.28 27.16 -9.15
C GLY A 27 2.48 27.39 -7.64
N GLN A 28 1.43 27.24 -6.84
CA GLN A 28 1.51 27.27 -5.38
C GLN A 28 1.80 25.87 -4.83
N ASP A 29 2.68 25.82 -3.83
CA ASP A 29 2.92 24.61 -3.04
C ASP A 29 1.67 24.25 -2.22
N PHE A 30 1.44 23.00 -1.84
CA PHE A 30 0.27 22.61 -1.03
C PHE A 30 0.45 21.26 -0.34
N ASP A 31 -0.24 21.05 0.79
CA ASP A 31 -0.19 19.80 1.57
C ASP A 31 -1.60 19.25 1.86
N VAL A 32 -1.73 18.08 2.46
CA VAL A 32 -3.02 17.57 2.98
C VAL A 32 -2.92 17.40 4.50
N ILE A 33 -3.91 17.86 5.29
CA ILE A 33 -3.99 17.72 6.77
C ILE A 33 -5.10 16.75 7.08
N ASP A 34 -4.87 15.93 8.09
CA ASP A 34 -5.94 15.38 8.91
C ASP A 34 -6.46 16.41 9.94
N GLU A 35 -7.66 16.18 10.44
CA GLU A 35 -8.35 17.09 11.35
C GLU A 35 -7.68 17.20 12.72
N ASP A 36 -7.02 16.15 13.19
CA ASP A 36 -6.33 16.16 14.48
C ASP A 36 -5.13 17.10 14.44
N SER A 37 -4.35 17.04 13.35
CA SER A 37 -3.25 17.97 13.09
C SER A 37 -3.75 19.40 12.89
N LEU A 38 -4.91 19.60 12.23
CA LEU A 38 -5.54 20.92 12.11
C LEU A 38 -5.97 21.48 13.47
N ALA A 39 -6.56 20.66 14.33
CA ALA A 39 -7.01 21.06 15.66
C ALA A 39 -5.85 21.53 16.55
N ARG A 40 -4.68 20.89 16.42
CA ARG A 40 -3.44 21.25 17.13
C ARG A 40 -2.66 22.41 16.51
N ALA A 41 -3.08 22.92 15.36
CA ALA A 41 -2.36 24.00 14.69
C ALA A 41 -2.48 25.33 15.46
N GLU A 42 -1.38 26.07 15.51
CA GLU A 42 -1.32 27.43 16.04
C GLU A 42 -1.58 28.44 14.92
N ILE A 43 -2.03 29.64 15.25
CA ILE A 43 -2.32 30.68 14.25
C ILE A 43 -1.59 31.95 14.65
N TYR A 44 -0.77 32.44 13.72
CA TYR A 44 0.06 33.61 13.94
C TYR A 44 0.45 34.25 12.60
N ASP A 45 0.32 35.57 12.51
CA ASP A 45 0.65 36.39 11.32
C ASP A 45 -0.16 35.96 10.06
N GLY A 46 -1.45 35.68 10.26
CA GLY A 46 -2.37 35.24 9.20
C GLY A 46 -2.01 33.89 8.62
N ARG A 47 -1.29 33.06 9.38
CA ARG A 47 -0.84 31.73 8.98
C ARG A 47 -1.17 30.70 10.03
N LEU A 48 -1.59 29.54 9.53
CA LEU A 48 -1.75 28.32 10.30
C LEU A 48 -0.40 27.61 10.40
N GLN A 49 0.08 27.35 11.60
CA GLN A 49 1.38 26.73 11.88
C GLN A 49 1.19 25.34 12.50
N VAL A 50 1.81 24.33 11.90
CA VAL A 50 1.72 22.95 12.39
C VAL A 50 2.95 22.17 11.94
N SER A 51 3.56 21.41 12.86
CA SER A 51 4.73 20.57 12.59
C SER A 51 5.89 21.30 11.89
N GLY A 52 6.11 22.58 12.20
CA GLY A 52 7.16 23.41 11.60
C GLY A 52 6.81 24.07 10.26
N GLU A 53 5.60 23.83 9.74
CA GLU A 53 5.12 24.36 8.47
C GLU A 53 4.09 25.48 8.69
N ALA A 54 4.01 26.44 7.76
CA ALA A 54 3.12 27.60 7.85
C ALA A 54 2.27 27.80 6.59
N TYR A 55 0.94 27.83 6.75
CA TYR A 55 -0.05 27.86 5.67
C TYR A 55 -0.86 29.16 5.72
N ARG A 56 -0.88 29.94 4.64
CA ARG A 56 -1.70 31.16 4.57
C ARG A 56 -3.16 30.88 4.24
N VAL A 57 -3.46 29.70 3.67
CA VAL A 57 -4.83 29.38 3.27
C VAL A 57 -5.25 27.96 3.65
N LEU A 58 -6.48 27.83 4.09
CA LEU A 58 -7.13 26.55 4.34
C LEU A 58 -8.22 26.29 3.29
N ILE A 59 -8.27 25.10 2.69
CA ILE A 59 -9.36 24.71 1.78
C ILE A 59 -10.17 23.56 2.38
N PHE A 60 -11.48 23.59 2.15
CA PHE A 60 -12.44 22.53 2.43
C PHE A 60 -13.16 22.14 1.13
N PRO A 61 -12.72 21.09 0.42
CA PRO A 61 -13.27 20.65 -0.86
C PRO A 61 -14.38 19.60 -0.71
N GLN A 62 -15.61 20.00 -0.95
CA GLN A 62 -16.80 19.14 -0.92
C GLN A 62 -16.94 18.39 0.42
N THR A 63 -16.70 19.11 1.52
CA THR A 63 -16.81 18.56 2.87
C THR A 63 -18.18 18.87 3.45
N THR A 64 -19.03 17.85 3.61
CA THR A 64 -20.37 17.99 4.22
C THR A 64 -20.39 17.76 5.73
N HIS A 65 -19.35 17.13 6.28
CA HIS A 65 -19.21 16.76 7.69
C HIS A 65 -17.80 17.13 8.17
N LEU A 66 -17.67 17.94 9.22
CA LEU A 66 -16.37 18.38 9.77
C LEU A 66 -16.38 18.39 11.30
N PRO A 67 -15.28 18.08 11.98
CA PRO A 67 -15.15 18.34 13.40
C PRO A 67 -15.32 19.83 13.70
N ARG A 68 -15.98 20.18 14.80
CA ARG A 68 -16.19 21.58 15.20
C ARG A 68 -14.86 22.34 15.31
N ALA A 69 -13.83 21.68 15.85
CA ALA A 69 -12.49 22.24 15.99
C ALA A 69 -11.88 22.72 14.65
N ALA A 70 -12.20 22.05 13.53
CA ALA A 70 -11.71 22.45 12.21
C ALA A 70 -12.31 23.81 11.76
N LEU A 71 -13.61 24.02 12.01
CA LEU A 71 -14.29 25.28 11.72
C LEU A 71 -13.82 26.42 12.63
N GLU A 72 -13.56 26.13 13.91
CA GLU A 72 -13.00 27.10 14.86
C GLU A 72 -11.60 27.56 14.44
N ARG A 73 -10.76 26.64 13.93
CA ARG A 73 -9.45 26.96 13.36
C ARG A 73 -9.54 27.77 12.08
N ALA A 74 -10.47 27.42 11.18
CA ALA A 74 -10.74 28.21 9.99
C ALA A 74 -11.16 29.64 10.35
N TRP A 75 -12.06 29.80 11.33
CA TRP A 75 -12.48 31.10 11.83
C TRP A 75 -11.32 31.91 12.40
N SER A 76 -10.52 31.28 13.27
CA SER A 76 -9.35 31.91 13.88
C SER A 76 -8.33 32.35 12.82
N LEU A 77 -8.15 31.59 11.74
CA LEU A 77 -7.23 31.92 10.64
C LEU A 77 -7.69 33.18 9.91
N VAL A 78 -8.99 33.29 9.59
CA VAL A 78 -9.55 34.47 8.92
C VAL A 78 -9.46 35.71 9.83
N GLN A 79 -9.68 35.56 11.13
CA GLN A 79 -9.55 36.66 12.08
C GLN A 79 -8.12 37.21 12.15
N ASP A 80 -7.10 36.37 11.93
CA ASP A 80 -5.69 36.78 11.95
C ASP A 80 -5.16 37.22 10.57
N GLY A 81 -6.01 37.30 9.55
CA GLY A 81 -5.62 37.79 8.21
C GLY A 81 -5.35 36.69 7.17
N GLY A 82 -5.57 35.43 7.53
CA GLY A 82 -5.46 34.29 6.65
C GLY A 82 -6.70 34.08 5.76
N LEU A 83 -6.60 33.11 4.88
CA LEU A 83 -7.61 32.83 3.87
C LEU A 83 -8.30 31.48 4.15
N VAL A 84 -9.57 31.35 3.77
CA VAL A 84 -10.32 30.08 3.82
C VAL A 84 -11.17 29.92 2.55
N ALA A 85 -11.15 28.75 1.93
CA ALA A 85 -11.99 28.45 0.77
C ALA A 85 -12.79 27.16 1.00
N PHE A 86 -14.11 27.25 0.96
CA PHE A 86 -14.99 26.10 0.81
C PHE A 86 -15.24 25.91 -0.69
N VAL A 87 -15.13 24.69 -1.19
CA VAL A 87 -15.28 24.44 -2.63
C VAL A 87 -16.28 23.34 -2.92
N GLY A 88 -17.20 23.57 -3.84
CA GLY A 88 -18.32 22.69 -4.18
C GLY A 88 -19.48 22.78 -3.19
N CYS A 89 -19.22 22.72 -1.89
CA CYS A 89 -20.24 22.93 -0.86
C CYS A 89 -19.68 23.51 0.44
N ALA A 90 -20.57 24.10 1.25
CA ALA A 90 -20.31 24.38 2.65
C ALA A 90 -20.71 23.15 3.51
N PRO A 91 -20.07 22.94 4.67
CA PRO A 91 -20.41 21.83 5.56
C PRO A 91 -21.84 21.96 6.09
N THR A 92 -22.51 20.81 6.19
CA THR A 92 -23.92 20.70 6.59
C THR A 92 -24.09 20.08 7.97
N SER A 93 -23.03 19.55 8.57
CA SER A 93 -23.04 18.95 9.89
C SER A 93 -21.66 18.98 10.55
N THR A 94 -21.63 18.88 11.88
CA THR A 94 -20.40 18.61 12.64
C THR A 94 -20.32 17.14 13.09
N CYS A 95 -19.10 16.64 13.35
CA CYS A 95 -18.91 15.30 13.89
C CYS A 95 -19.53 15.14 15.30
N GLU A 96 -19.59 16.22 16.07
CA GLU A 96 -20.04 16.22 17.47
C GLU A 96 -21.55 16.42 17.61
N GLY A 97 -22.13 17.31 16.81
CA GLY A 97 -23.53 17.76 16.96
C GLY A 97 -24.40 17.50 15.74
N GLY A 98 -23.86 16.89 14.68
CA GLY A 98 -24.61 16.65 13.44
C GLY A 98 -25.07 17.95 12.78
N ALA A 99 -26.19 17.89 12.05
CA ALA A 99 -26.76 19.05 11.36
C ALA A 99 -27.35 20.11 12.31
N ASP A 100 -27.69 19.70 13.53
CA ASP A 100 -28.34 20.53 14.55
C ASP A 100 -27.33 21.23 15.47
N ASP A 101 -26.02 21.14 15.19
CA ASP A 101 -25.00 21.81 15.98
C ASP A 101 -25.17 23.35 15.88
N PRO A 102 -25.47 24.05 16.99
CA PRO A 102 -25.66 25.50 16.97
C PRO A 102 -24.38 26.25 16.55
N SER A 103 -23.21 25.66 16.82
CA SER A 103 -21.91 26.27 16.46
C SER A 103 -21.68 26.27 14.95
N LEU A 104 -22.25 25.31 14.21
CA LEU A 104 -22.10 25.22 12.75
C LEU A 104 -22.63 26.47 12.05
N HIS A 105 -23.89 26.80 12.32
CA HIS A 105 -24.57 27.95 11.71
C HIS A 105 -23.89 29.27 12.10
N HIS A 106 -23.46 29.38 13.36
CA HIS A 106 -22.74 30.55 13.85
C HIS A 106 -21.39 30.74 13.13
N LEU A 107 -20.56 29.70 13.07
CA LEU A 107 -19.23 29.77 12.46
C LEU A 107 -19.30 29.98 10.95
N LEU A 108 -20.24 29.33 10.25
CA LEU A 108 -20.44 29.56 8.82
C LEU A 108 -20.96 30.97 8.52
N GLY A 109 -21.87 31.49 9.33
CA GLY A 109 -22.32 32.87 9.22
C GLY A 109 -21.18 33.87 9.46
N ALA A 110 -20.29 33.56 10.42
CA ALA A 110 -19.11 34.39 10.69
C ALA A 110 -18.13 34.39 9.52
N LEU A 111 -17.83 33.21 8.95
CA LEU A 111 -16.90 33.00 7.83
C LEU A 111 -17.44 33.52 6.50
N LEU A 112 -18.63 33.10 6.09
CA LEU A 112 -19.16 33.31 4.73
C LEU A 112 -20.15 34.48 4.61
N GLY A 113 -20.54 35.07 5.75
CA GLY A 113 -21.56 36.12 5.81
C GLY A 113 -22.98 35.60 5.57
N GLU A 114 -23.98 36.48 5.74
CA GLU A 114 -25.42 36.13 5.66
C GLU A 114 -25.87 35.60 4.29
N ARG A 115 -25.17 35.99 3.20
CA ARG A 115 -25.45 35.49 1.84
C ARG A 115 -24.81 34.14 1.55
N GLY A 116 -23.93 33.64 2.43
CA GLY A 116 -23.27 32.35 2.30
C GLY A 116 -22.26 32.20 1.15
N SER A 117 -21.94 33.29 0.44
CA SER A 117 -21.07 33.26 -0.75
C SER A 117 -19.60 33.63 -0.44
N GLY A 118 -19.33 34.26 0.71
CA GLY A 118 -17.99 34.71 1.10
C GLY A 118 -17.98 36.10 1.73
N ARG A 119 -16.91 36.38 2.49
CA ARG A 119 -16.72 37.61 3.25
C ARG A 119 -15.23 37.97 3.33
N GLU A 120 -14.92 39.25 3.15
CA GLU A 120 -13.63 39.83 3.51
C GLU A 120 -13.73 40.47 4.90
N HIS A 121 -12.66 40.33 5.70
CA HIS A 121 -12.59 40.78 7.07
C HIS A 121 -11.63 41.96 7.20
N GLU A 122 -11.85 42.81 8.21
CA GLU A 122 -11.00 43.99 8.48
C GLU A 122 -9.55 43.62 8.77
N SER A 123 -9.30 42.39 9.24
CA SER A 123 -7.97 41.80 9.43
C SER A 123 -7.20 41.56 8.12
N GLY A 124 -7.83 41.75 6.96
CA GLY A 124 -7.29 41.35 5.66
C GLY A 124 -7.52 39.87 5.32
N GLY A 125 -8.15 39.11 6.21
CA GLY A 125 -8.53 37.72 5.98
C GLY A 125 -9.81 37.60 5.18
N ALA A 126 -10.04 36.45 4.55
CA ALA A 126 -11.23 36.22 3.75
C ALA A 126 -11.66 34.76 3.75
N ALA A 127 -12.97 34.51 3.78
CA ALA A 127 -13.55 33.21 3.50
C ALA A 127 -14.44 33.26 2.26
N VAL A 128 -14.44 32.22 1.43
CA VAL A 128 -15.26 32.16 0.20
C VAL A 128 -15.87 30.77 0.00
N LEU A 129 -17.08 30.72 -0.56
CA LEU A 129 -17.66 29.50 -1.11
C LEU A 129 -17.56 29.54 -2.64
N LEU A 130 -16.83 28.59 -3.20
CA LEU A 130 -16.53 28.51 -4.63
C LEU A 130 -17.19 27.27 -5.25
N PRO A 131 -17.65 27.32 -6.52
CA PRO A 131 -18.39 26.21 -7.12
C PRO A 131 -17.49 25.02 -7.50
N ASP A 132 -16.25 25.27 -7.93
CA ASP A 132 -15.38 24.26 -8.51
C ASP A 132 -13.88 24.62 -8.41
N ALA A 133 -13.04 23.72 -8.93
CA ALA A 133 -11.58 23.82 -8.89
C ALA A 133 -11.00 24.94 -9.76
N ASP A 134 -11.66 25.27 -10.86
CA ASP A 134 -11.22 26.34 -11.75
C ASP A 134 -11.47 27.71 -11.12
N ALA A 135 -12.63 27.87 -10.46
CA ALA A 135 -12.95 29.05 -9.67
C ALA A 135 -11.99 29.24 -8.49
N LEU A 136 -11.58 28.15 -7.84
CA LEU A 136 -10.51 28.16 -6.85
C LEU A 136 -9.20 28.66 -7.46
N ALA A 137 -8.69 28.02 -8.51
CA ALA A 137 -7.42 28.43 -9.13
C ALA A 137 -7.40 29.92 -9.51
N ALA A 138 -8.50 30.43 -10.08
CA ALA A 138 -8.65 31.84 -10.39
C ALA A 138 -8.62 32.73 -9.12
N TRP A 139 -9.29 32.31 -8.06
CA TRP A 139 -9.29 33.01 -6.77
C TRP A 139 -7.89 33.07 -6.13
N LEU A 140 -7.11 31.99 -6.25
CA LEU A 140 -5.72 31.94 -5.74
C LEU A 140 -4.81 32.88 -6.50
N ASN A 141 -4.83 32.80 -7.84
CA ASN A 141 -3.98 33.59 -8.72
C ASN A 141 -4.24 35.10 -8.59
N ALA A 142 -5.46 35.49 -8.22
CA ALA A 142 -5.81 36.89 -7.96
C ALA A 142 -5.24 37.43 -6.64
N ARG A 143 -4.94 36.55 -5.67
CA ARG A 143 -4.55 36.94 -4.30
C ARG A 143 -3.10 36.64 -3.98
N LEU A 144 -2.48 35.70 -4.70
CA LEU A 144 -1.16 35.20 -4.40
C LEU A 144 -0.25 35.22 -5.61
N THR A 145 1.02 35.50 -5.37
CA THR A 145 2.06 35.35 -6.38
C THR A 145 2.74 33.99 -6.17
N PRO A 146 2.81 33.12 -7.19
CA PRO A 146 3.54 31.87 -7.07
C PRO A 146 5.04 32.16 -6.88
N PRO A 147 5.74 31.37 -6.06
CA PRO A 147 7.16 31.57 -5.80
C PRO A 147 8.06 31.24 -6.98
N VAL A 148 7.58 30.45 -7.92
CA VAL A 148 8.35 29.95 -9.06
C VAL A 148 7.52 30.11 -10.33
N ARG A 149 8.17 30.54 -11.42
CA ARG A 149 7.61 30.64 -12.77
C ARG A 149 8.43 29.79 -13.73
N GLY A 150 7.74 29.02 -14.57
CA GLY A 150 8.30 28.11 -15.57
C GLY A 150 7.34 26.94 -15.81
N GLU A 151 7.60 26.11 -16.80
CA GLU A 151 6.93 24.79 -16.96
C GLU A 151 7.52 23.79 -15.95
N VAL A 152 7.33 24.07 -14.65
CA VAL A 152 7.94 23.33 -13.54
C VAL A 152 6.99 23.18 -12.35
N ARG A 153 7.17 22.09 -11.61
CA ARG A 153 6.74 21.96 -10.22
C ARG A 153 7.89 22.34 -9.31
N ALA A 154 7.56 23.05 -8.23
CA ALA A 154 8.53 23.49 -7.25
C ALA A 154 8.03 23.21 -5.84
N LEU A 155 8.91 22.66 -4.99
CA LEU A 155 8.74 22.63 -3.54
C LEU A 155 9.70 23.65 -2.94
N HIS A 156 9.25 24.46 -1.98
CA HIS A 156 10.10 25.43 -1.31
C HIS A 156 10.17 25.17 0.19
N ARG A 157 11.39 25.06 0.72
CA ARG A 157 11.68 24.95 2.15
C ARG A 157 12.55 26.11 2.57
N ARG A 158 12.30 26.64 3.77
CA ARG A 158 13.22 27.53 4.46
C ARG A 158 13.91 26.76 5.57
N VAL A 159 15.22 26.67 5.50
CA VAL A 159 16.06 25.97 6.48
C VAL A 159 16.99 26.98 7.09
N GLU A 160 16.79 27.32 8.36
CA GLU A 160 17.51 28.41 9.04
C GLU A 160 17.38 29.74 8.27
N ASP A 161 18.50 30.25 7.77
CA ASP A 161 18.56 31.41 6.91
C ASP A 161 18.62 31.05 5.42
N MET A 162 18.47 29.81 4.98
CA MET A 162 18.48 29.42 3.56
C MET A 162 17.07 29.28 2.97
N ASP A 163 16.93 29.64 1.69
CA ASP A 163 15.74 29.31 0.88
C ASP A 163 16.12 28.20 -0.11
N VAL A 164 15.49 27.02 0.01
CA VAL A 164 15.81 25.80 -0.74
C VAL A 164 14.62 25.41 -1.62
N TYR A 165 14.84 25.33 -2.93
CA TYR A 165 13.82 24.98 -3.92
C TYR A 165 14.15 23.66 -4.59
N LEU A 166 13.26 22.67 -4.54
CA LEU A 166 13.34 21.49 -5.40
C LEU A 166 12.52 21.79 -6.67
N ILE A 167 13.19 21.83 -7.82
CA ILE A 167 12.59 22.13 -9.13
C ILE A 167 12.54 20.87 -9.98
N ILE A 168 11.36 20.56 -10.51
CA ILE A 168 11.11 19.40 -11.37
C ILE A 168 10.37 19.88 -12.63
N PRO A 169 10.89 19.67 -13.85
CA PRO A 169 10.17 19.98 -15.08
C PRO A 169 8.76 19.35 -15.12
N ASP A 170 7.75 20.10 -15.60
CA ASP A 170 6.38 19.59 -15.73
C ASP A 170 6.28 18.43 -16.72
N ARG A 171 7.13 18.45 -17.76
CA ARG A 171 7.19 17.42 -18.80
C ARG A 171 7.71 16.06 -18.30
N LEU A 172 8.12 15.95 -17.04
CA LEU A 172 8.46 14.68 -16.40
C LEU A 172 7.28 13.96 -15.75
N ALA A 173 6.07 14.53 -15.76
CA ALA A 173 4.90 13.79 -15.27
C ALA A 173 3.55 14.28 -15.87
N PRO A 174 3.05 13.69 -16.95
CA PRO A 174 1.65 13.31 -16.91
C PRO A 174 1.47 12.31 -15.75
N PRO A 175 0.36 12.36 -15.01
CA PRO A 175 0.08 11.34 -14.02
C PRO A 175 0.14 9.95 -14.68
N PRO A 176 0.57 8.88 -13.97
CA PRO A 176 0.50 7.53 -14.52
C PRO A 176 -0.91 7.30 -15.08
N PRO A 177 -1.08 6.57 -16.20
CA PRO A 177 -2.38 6.37 -16.85
C PRO A 177 -3.45 5.75 -15.94
N GLU A 178 -3.02 5.18 -14.82
CA GLU A 178 -3.81 4.71 -13.67
C GLU A 178 -4.56 5.82 -12.92
N ARG A 179 -4.03 7.05 -12.91
CA ARG A 179 -4.61 8.23 -12.27
C ARG A 179 -5.73 8.86 -13.10
N GLU A 180 -5.80 8.58 -14.40
CA GLU A 180 -6.82 9.13 -15.32
C GLU A 180 -7.87 8.11 -15.76
N ASN A 181 -7.89 6.92 -15.14
CA ASN A 181 -8.80 5.83 -15.51
C ASN A 181 -8.63 5.32 -16.97
N ARG A 182 -7.54 5.70 -17.66
CA ARG A 182 -7.28 5.37 -19.08
C ARG A 182 -6.97 3.89 -19.34
N LEU A 183 -6.58 3.15 -18.30
CA LEU A 183 -6.32 1.71 -18.39
C LEU A 183 -7.60 0.86 -18.26
N VAL A 184 -8.76 1.48 -18.01
CA VAL A 184 -10.03 0.75 -17.86
C VAL A 184 -10.50 0.26 -19.23
N GLY A 185 -10.69 -1.05 -19.37
CA GLY A 185 -11.17 -1.69 -20.59
C GLY A 185 -10.09 -1.99 -21.64
N MET A 186 -8.83 -1.64 -21.39
CA MET A 186 -7.72 -1.98 -22.30
C MET A 186 -7.29 -3.44 -22.14
N ALA A 187 -6.95 -4.08 -23.25
CA ALA A 187 -6.33 -5.41 -23.23
C ALA A 187 -4.94 -5.33 -22.56
N PRO A 188 -4.46 -6.41 -21.91
CA PRO A 188 -3.19 -6.40 -21.18
C PRO A 188 -1.99 -5.91 -22.00
N GLY A 189 -1.92 -6.27 -23.29
CA GLY A 189 -0.85 -5.81 -24.18
C GLY A 189 -0.90 -4.31 -24.49
N ASP A 190 -2.10 -3.71 -24.58
CA ASP A 190 -2.27 -2.28 -24.83
C ASP A 190 -1.98 -1.46 -23.56
N ALA A 191 -2.38 -1.99 -22.40
CA ALA A 191 -2.01 -1.42 -21.10
C ALA A 191 -0.49 -1.46 -20.90
N GLU A 192 0.17 -2.55 -21.29
CA GLU A 192 1.62 -2.69 -21.25
C GLU A 192 2.31 -1.74 -22.22
N VAL A 193 1.78 -1.53 -23.44
CA VAL A 193 2.28 -0.52 -24.39
C VAL A 193 2.10 0.89 -23.84
N LEU A 194 1.00 1.20 -23.17
CA LEU A 194 0.71 2.53 -22.64
C LEU A 194 1.51 2.84 -21.36
N VAL A 195 1.72 1.84 -20.50
CA VAL A 195 2.68 1.89 -19.39
C VAL A 195 4.10 2.00 -19.94
N ARG A 196 4.46 1.25 -20.98
CA ARG A 196 5.76 1.35 -21.64
C ARG A 196 5.95 2.72 -22.29
N ALA A 197 4.93 3.31 -22.90
CA ALA A 197 4.95 4.67 -23.45
C ALA A 197 5.02 5.75 -22.35
N ALA A 198 4.42 5.52 -21.18
CA ALA A 198 4.59 6.38 -20.01
C ALA A 198 5.99 6.25 -19.36
N VAL A 199 6.65 5.11 -19.57
CA VAL A 199 8.03 4.83 -19.16
C VAL A 199 9.05 5.31 -20.22
N GLU A 200 8.69 5.28 -21.51
CA GLU A 200 9.40 5.86 -22.66
C GLU A 200 9.20 7.38 -22.66
N ARG A 201 9.77 8.02 -21.63
CA ARG A 201 9.72 9.46 -21.39
C ARG A 201 10.30 10.22 -22.59
N PRO A 202 9.79 11.42 -22.94
CA PRO A 202 10.62 12.38 -23.64
C PRO A 202 11.86 12.64 -22.78
N PRO A 203 13.06 12.77 -23.37
CA PRO A 203 14.27 13.03 -22.60
C PRO A 203 14.06 14.26 -21.72
N THR A 204 14.45 14.17 -20.45
CA THR A 204 14.56 15.33 -19.56
C THR A 204 15.31 16.42 -20.33
N PRO A 205 14.80 17.66 -20.37
CA PRO A 205 15.56 18.71 -21.01
C PRO A 205 16.89 18.86 -20.25
N GLU A 206 18.02 18.78 -20.96
CA GLU A 206 19.35 18.94 -20.35
C GLU A 206 19.51 20.30 -19.66
N GLN A 207 18.74 21.30 -20.10
CA GLN A 207 18.69 22.63 -19.50
C GLN A 207 17.25 23.10 -19.28
N LEU A 208 17.03 23.79 -18.17
CA LEU A 208 15.73 24.33 -17.78
C LEU A 208 15.87 25.77 -17.30
N THR A 209 15.10 26.68 -17.90
CA THR A 209 15.01 28.07 -17.42
C THR A 209 13.84 28.24 -16.46
N VAL A 210 14.12 28.79 -15.28
CA VAL A 210 13.12 29.03 -14.23
C VAL A 210 13.33 30.41 -13.61
N SER A 211 12.25 31.09 -13.21
CA SER A 211 12.32 32.33 -12.44
C SER A 211 11.79 32.10 -11.04
N ILE A 212 12.57 32.46 -10.02
CA ILE A 212 12.22 32.28 -8.60
C ILE A 212 12.08 33.65 -7.93
N HIS A 213 10.96 33.86 -7.25
CA HIS A 213 10.66 35.08 -6.52
C HIS A 213 11.19 35.04 -5.09
N GLN A 214 11.97 36.05 -4.71
CA GLN A 214 12.51 36.21 -3.37
C GLN A 214 11.82 37.38 -2.65
N THR A 215 11.25 37.12 -1.49
CA THR A 215 10.58 38.15 -0.68
C THR A 215 11.55 39.15 -0.01
N ALA A 216 12.85 38.87 -0.01
CA ALA A 216 13.91 39.81 0.40
C ALA A 216 15.10 39.66 -0.55
N PRO A 217 15.63 40.76 -1.13
CA PRO A 217 16.77 40.68 -2.05
C PRO A 217 18.02 40.24 -1.27
N ARG A 218 18.55 39.06 -1.60
CA ARG A 218 19.86 38.60 -1.12
C ARG A 218 20.94 38.97 -2.14
N GLN A 219 22.17 39.21 -1.68
CA GLN A 219 23.26 39.63 -2.57
C GLN A 219 23.49 38.66 -3.74
N VAL A 220 23.88 39.23 -4.89
CA VAL A 220 24.32 38.53 -6.10
C VAL A 220 25.52 37.63 -5.74
N GLY A 221 25.42 36.33 -6.03
CA GLY A 221 26.52 35.36 -5.87
C GLY A 221 26.31 34.25 -4.84
N ALA A 222 25.19 34.24 -4.11
CA ALA A 222 24.85 33.20 -3.12
C ALA A 222 23.72 32.27 -3.58
N VAL A 223 23.72 31.90 -4.87
CA VAL A 223 22.75 30.94 -5.44
C VAL A 223 23.50 29.74 -5.96
N GLU A 224 23.19 28.57 -5.42
CA GLU A 224 23.80 27.31 -5.80
C GLU A 224 22.74 26.39 -6.41
N GLN A 225 23.17 25.59 -7.38
CA GLN A 225 22.45 24.40 -7.82
C GLN A 225 23.13 23.19 -7.20
N TRP A 226 22.38 22.41 -6.41
CA TRP A 226 22.84 21.16 -5.85
C TRP A 226 22.30 20.01 -6.70
N ASP A 227 23.18 19.08 -7.05
CA ASP A 227 22.82 17.85 -7.74
C ASP A 227 22.11 16.91 -6.75
N PRO A 228 20.84 16.53 -6.99
CA PRO A 228 20.11 15.69 -6.04
C PRO A 228 20.61 14.24 -6.01
N THR A 229 21.41 13.80 -6.98
CA THR A 229 21.92 12.43 -7.13
C THR A 229 23.35 12.24 -6.66
N THR A 230 24.12 13.33 -6.49
CA THR A 230 25.50 13.28 -5.99
C THR A 230 25.69 14.11 -4.72
N GLY A 231 24.82 15.09 -4.47
CA GLY A 231 24.97 16.08 -3.40
C GLY A 231 25.95 17.21 -3.73
N GLU A 232 26.54 17.23 -4.93
CA GLU A 232 27.50 18.26 -5.34
C GLU A 232 26.81 19.63 -5.47
N ALA A 233 27.36 20.64 -4.79
CA ALA A 233 26.91 22.02 -4.87
C ALA A 233 27.78 22.80 -5.87
N ARG A 234 27.15 23.51 -6.80
CA ARG A 234 27.82 24.40 -7.75
C ARG A 234 27.12 25.75 -7.85
N PRO A 235 27.81 26.85 -8.17
CA PRO A 235 27.15 28.12 -8.45
C PRO A 235 26.11 27.99 -9.55
N ALA A 236 24.89 28.48 -9.32
CA ALA A 236 23.82 28.45 -10.31
C ALA A 236 24.05 29.50 -11.41
N ARG A 237 23.69 29.20 -12.66
CA ARG A 237 23.81 30.14 -13.78
C ARG A 237 22.67 31.15 -13.75
N VAL A 238 22.93 32.34 -13.21
CA VAL A 238 21.97 33.45 -13.15
C VAL A 238 21.90 34.18 -14.49
N LEU A 239 20.71 34.24 -15.10
CA LEU A 239 20.46 34.92 -16.37
C LEU A 239 19.99 36.38 -16.18
N ALA A 240 19.14 36.63 -15.18
CA ALA A 240 18.59 37.95 -14.89
C ALA A 240 18.13 38.07 -13.43
N GLN A 241 18.14 39.29 -12.87
CA GLN A 241 17.57 39.60 -11.55
C GLN A 241 16.86 40.95 -11.58
N GLU A 242 15.53 40.94 -11.51
CA GLU A 242 14.69 42.14 -11.62
C GLU A 242 13.43 42.02 -10.76
N GLY A 243 13.06 43.09 -10.03
CA GLY A 243 11.78 43.16 -9.32
C GLY A 243 11.51 42.04 -8.32
N GLY A 244 12.54 41.53 -7.64
CA GLY A 244 12.43 40.41 -6.70
C GLY A 244 12.47 39.01 -7.34
N TRP A 245 12.62 38.92 -8.68
CA TRP A 245 12.75 37.66 -9.39
C TRP A 245 14.22 37.40 -9.77
N THR A 246 14.67 36.15 -9.58
CA THR A 246 15.93 35.63 -10.11
C THR A 246 15.65 34.58 -11.16
N THR A 247 16.06 34.82 -12.41
CA THR A 247 15.96 33.85 -13.50
C THR A 247 17.25 33.06 -13.61
N LEU A 248 17.13 31.73 -13.56
CA LEU A 248 18.22 30.77 -13.57
C LEU A 248 18.13 29.85 -14.78
N GLU A 249 19.28 29.45 -15.30
CA GLU A 249 19.41 28.27 -16.16
C GLU A 249 19.94 27.11 -15.31
N LEU A 250 19.15 26.05 -15.19
CA LEU A 250 19.48 24.86 -14.42
C LEU A 250 19.93 23.75 -15.37
N ASP A 251 21.03 23.08 -15.03
CA ASP A 251 21.50 21.91 -15.78
C ASP A 251 20.97 20.62 -15.14
N LEU A 252 20.22 19.86 -15.94
CA LEU A 252 19.52 18.63 -15.53
C LEU A 252 20.09 17.39 -16.23
N ALA A 253 21.28 17.48 -16.84
CA ALA A 253 21.88 16.37 -17.57
C ALA A 253 22.09 15.12 -16.70
N ALA A 254 22.43 15.31 -15.42
CA ALA A 254 22.67 14.23 -14.47
C ALA A 254 21.41 13.72 -13.75
N ALA A 255 20.38 14.56 -13.59
CA ALA A 255 19.20 14.24 -12.79
C ALA A 255 17.92 14.93 -13.33
N PRO A 256 16.75 14.26 -13.26
CA PRO A 256 15.47 14.83 -13.68
C PRO A 256 14.89 15.88 -12.71
N ALA A 257 15.73 16.50 -11.87
CA ALA A 257 15.38 17.52 -10.91
C ALA A 257 16.63 18.31 -10.53
N ALA A 258 16.43 19.52 -10.00
CA ALA A 258 17.50 20.33 -9.43
C ALA A 258 17.09 20.88 -8.07
N ILE A 259 18.04 20.98 -7.15
CA ILE A 259 17.87 21.71 -5.90
C ILE A 259 18.54 23.07 -6.08
N VAL A 260 17.82 24.16 -5.85
CA VAL A 260 18.34 25.53 -5.92
C VAL A 260 18.36 26.11 -4.51
N VAL A 261 19.53 26.53 -4.05
CA VAL A 261 19.74 27.03 -2.69
C VAL A 261 20.14 28.50 -2.74
N PHE A 262 19.45 29.34 -1.97
CA PHE A 262 19.79 30.74 -1.77
C PHE A 262 20.27 30.99 -0.35
N GLY A 263 21.31 31.80 -0.19
CA GLY A 263 21.79 32.26 1.11
C GLY A 263 22.82 31.36 1.77
N HIS A 264 23.14 30.21 1.17
CA HIS A 264 24.27 29.40 1.59
C HIS A 264 25.58 30.07 1.16
N GLN A 265 26.51 30.27 2.11
CA GLN A 265 27.91 30.51 1.78
C GLN A 265 28.61 29.16 1.73
N PRO A 266 29.32 28.81 0.64
CA PRO A 266 30.00 27.54 0.56
C PRO A 266 30.98 27.42 1.74
N GLN A 267 30.70 26.49 2.65
CA GLN A 267 31.78 25.88 3.41
C GLN A 267 32.71 25.29 2.35
N ALA A 268 33.99 25.67 2.39
CA ALA A 268 34.97 25.22 1.41
C ALA A 268 34.75 23.74 1.15
N ALA A 269 34.33 23.39 -0.07
CA ALA A 269 34.22 21.99 -0.46
C ALA A 269 35.52 21.34 -0.02
N LEU A 270 35.43 20.28 0.79
CA LEU A 270 36.56 19.42 1.05
C LEU A 270 37.14 19.13 -0.34
N ALA A 271 38.28 19.74 -0.64
CA ALA A 271 38.95 19.49 -1.89
C ALA A 271 39.05 17.96 -1.98
N PRO A 272 38.69 17.32 -3.11
CA PRO A 272 38.95 15.91 -3.23
C PRO A 272 40.43 15.73 -2.92
N ALA A 273 40.72 15.06 -1.81
CA ALA A 273 42.09 14.72 -1.48
C ALA A 273 42.66 14.05 -2.72
N ALA A 274 43.79 14.55 -3.22
CA ALA A 274 44.43 14.03 -4.42
C ALA A 274 44.96 12.59 -4.21
N ASP A 275 44.79 12.04 -3.01
CA ASP A 275 45.09 10.67 -2.66
C ASP A 275 43.90 9.76 -3.00
N THR A 276 44.23 8.59 -3.57
CA THR A 276 43.24 7.55 -3.82
C THR A 276 42.72 7.07 -2.47
N PRO A 277 41.44 7.28 -2.12
CA PRO A 277 40.94 6.95 -0.80
C PRO A 277 41.09 5.44 -0.58
N HIS A 278 41.62 5.07 0.58
CA HIS A 278 41.65 3.68 1.00
C HIS A 278 40.21 3.23 1.26
N VAL A 279 39.79 2.19 0.56
CA VAL A 279 38.44 1.63 0.69
C VAL A 279 38.52 0.29 1.41
N THR A 280 37.84 0.19 2.54
CA THR A 280 37.68 -1.05 3.31
C THR A 280 36.23 -1.50 3.23
N GLN A 281 35.98 -2.67 2.65
CA GLN A 281 34.64 -3.27 2.65
C GLN A 281 34.35 -3.89 4.02
N LEU A 282 33.17 -3.59 4.57
CA LEU A 282 32.69 -4.19 5.81
C LEU A 282 32.12 -5.59 5.56
N ALA A 283 31.81 -6.31 6.64
CA ALA A 283 31.29 -7.67 6.55
C ALA A 283 29.92 -7.67 5.85
N GLU A 284 29.58 -8.79 5.21
CA GLU A 284 28.27 -8.95 4.58
C GLU A 284 27.20 -9.44 5.58
N THR A 285 27.61 -10.05 6.70
CA THR A 285 26.71 -10.48 7.77
C THR A 285 26.74 -9.49 8.93
N TRP A 286 25.55 -9.06 9.35
CA TRP A 286 25.36 -8.06 10.40
C TRP A 286 24.47 -8.61 11.52
N ARG A 287 24.73 -8.18 12.76
CA ARG A 287 23.71 -8.30 13.81
C ARG A 287 22.55 -7.41 13.43
N CYS A 288 21.32 -7.83 13.71
CA CYS A 288 20.17 -7.00 13.43
C CYS A 288 19.07 -7.05 14.48
N GLU A 289 18.25 -6.01 14.45
CA GLU A 289 17.01 -5.89 15.21
C GLU A 289 15.91 -5.38 14.27
N LEU A 290 14.73 -5.98 14.33
CA LEU A 290 13.57 -5.51 13.60
C LEU A 290 12.94 -4.32 14.34
N ILE A 291 12.58 -3.27 13.61
CA ILE A 291 11.89 -2.07 14.11
C ILE A 291 10.48 -2.00 13.48
N PRO A 292 9.46 -2.64 14.06
CA PRO A 292 8.12 -2.60 13.51
C PRO A 292 7.51 -1.20 13.65
N THR A 293 7.00 -0.62 12.56
CA THR A 293 6.47 0.77 12.54
C THR A 293 4.98 0.86 12.19
N VAL A 294 4.33 -0.26 11.84
CA VAL A 294 2.95 -0.25 11.31
C VAL A 294 1.93 -0.34 12.44
N ASP A 295 1.41 0.81 12.88
CA ASP A 295 0.37 0.88 13.92
C ASP A 295 -1.00 0.39 13.39
N ASN A 296 -1.55 -0.65 14.02
CA ASN A 296 -2.84 -1.23 13.64
C ASN A 296 -3.98 -0.91 14.63
N ARG A 297 -3.84 0.16 15.44
CA ARG A 297 -4.82 0.55 16.48
C ARG A 297 -6.26 0.71 15.99
N TYR A 298 -6.46 1.14 14.75
CA TYR A 298 -7.78 1.35 14.16
C TYR A 298 -8.21 0.22 13.20
N GLY A 299 -7.36 -0.81 13.01
CA GLY A 299 -7.64 -1.91 12.09
C GLY A 299 -7.49 -1.55 10.61
N ASP A 300 -6.79 -0.45 10.30
CA ASP A 300 -6.58 0.04 8.94
C ASP A 300 -5.77 -0.94 8.07
N PHE A 301 -4.88 -1.72 8.70
CA PHE A 301 -4.01 -2.67 8.03
C PHE A 301 -4.47 -4.12 8.19
N ALA A 302 -4.91 -4.51 9.39
CA ALA A 302 -5.41 -5.84 9.69
C ALA A 302 -6.60 -5.79 10.66
N TRP A 303 -7.57 -6.68 10.47
CA TRP A 303 -8.70 -6.84 11.39
C TRP A 303 -8.49 -8.10 12.26
N PRO A 304 -8.84 -8.07 13.56
CA PRO A 304 -9.37 -6.93 14.32
C PRO A 304 -8.29 -5.87 14.61
N PRO A 305 -8.69 -4.64 15.00
CA PRO A 305 -7.76 -3.61 15.48
C PRO A 305 -6.97 -4.14 16.67
N SER A 306 -5.69 -3.78 16.74
CA SER A 306 -4.78 -4.25 17.79
C SER A 306 -3.85 -3.14 18.27
N PRO A 307 -3.56 -3.04 19.57
CA PRO A 307 -2.56 -2.11 20.05
C PRO A 307 -1.15 -2.54 19.62
N GLY A 308 -0.33 -1.57 19.22
CA GLY A 308 1.05 -1.80 18.81
C GLY A 308 1.22 -2.17 17.34
N PRO A 309 2.45 -2.48 16.92
CA PRO A 309 2.75 -2.73 15.53
C PRO A 309 2.23 -4.10 15.08
N LEU A 310 2.03 -4.26 13.77
CA LEU A 310 1.74 -5.56 13.19
C LEU A 310 2.84 -6.60 13.53
N PRO A 311 2.46 -7.86 13.77
CA PRO A 311 3.43 -8.93 14.01
C PRO A 311 4.28 -9.19 12.76
N VAL A 312 5.45 -9.81 12.96
CA VAL A 312 6.25 -10.33 11.85
C VAL A 312 5.59 -11.62 11.36
N GLU A 313 5.21 -11.64 10.08
CA GLU A 313 4.43 -12.75 9.50
C GLU A 313 5.10 -13.35 8.26
N THR A 314 4.90 -14.65 8.06
CA THR A 314 5.16 -15.33 6.79
C THR A 314 3.84 -15.88 6.23
N ARG A 315 3.51 -15.47 5.00
CA ARG A 315 2.25 -15.86 4.32
C ARG A 315 2.45 -16.86 3.20
N THR A 316 3.60 -16.84 2.55
CA THR A 316 3.93 -17.74 1.45
C THR A 316 4.91 -18.79 1.96
N LEU A 317 4.60 -20.06 1.71
CA LEU A 317 5.38 -21.22 2.12
C LEU A 317 5.64 -22.07 0.88
N GLN A 318 6.80 -22.70 0.80
CA GLN A 318 7.01 -23.75 -0.19
C GLN A 318 6.42 -25.06 0.35
N ALA A 319 5.40 -25.59 -0.32
CA ALA A 319 4.77 -26.85 0.03
C ALA A 319 5.23 -27.99 -0.89
N THR A 320 5.55 -29.13 -0.29
CA THR A 320 5.63 -30.43 -0.96
C THR A 320 4.41 -31.25 -0.54
N VAL A 321 3.57 -31.61 -1.49
CA VAL A 321 2.34 -32.39 -1.28
C VAL A 321 2.51 -33.76 -1.91
N GLU A 322 2.32 -34.81 -1.12
CA GLU A 322 2.26 -36.21 -1.57
C GLU A 322 0.83 -36.73 -1.35
N SER A 323 0.17 -37.14 -2.43
CA SER A 323 -1.21 -37.65 -2.38
C SER A 323 -1.26 -39.13 -2.02
N ALA A 324 -2.45 -39.59 -1.60
CA ALA A 324 -2.71 -41.02 -1.40
C ALA A 324 -2.54 -41.87 -2.68
N LEU A 325 -2.55 -41.24 -3.86
CA LEU A 325 -2.30 -41.88 -5.15
C LEU A 325 -0.81 -41.92 -5.54
N GLY A 326 0.08 -41.42 -4.68
CA GLY A 326 1.54 -41.39 -4.93
C GLY A 326 1.99 -40.23 -5.82
N GLU A 327 1.13 -39.26 -6.09
CA GLU A 327 1.52 -38.06 -6.83
C GLU A 327 2.26 -37.10 -5.91
N ARG A 328 3.36 -36.52 -6.40
CA ARG A 328 4.14 -35.52 -5.66
C ARG A 328 4.16 -34.20 -6.40
N LYS A 329 3.82 -33.11 -5.70
CA LYS A 329 3.83 -31.74 -6.23
C LYS A 329 4.60 -30.82 -5.29
N VAL A 330 5.42 -29.93 -5.86
CA VAL A 330 6.09 -28.84 -5.14
C VAL A 330 5.59 -27.51 -5.69
N ALA A 331 5.12 -26.62 -4.83
CA ALA A 331 4.62 -25.31 -5.22
C ALA A 331 4.74 -24.31 -4.06
N ASP A 332 4.81 -23.02 -4.39
CA ASP A 332 4.57 -21.98 -3.41
C ASP A 332 3.07 -21.90 -3.13
N VAL A 333 2.70 -21.97 -1.86
CA VAL A 333 1.32 -21.88 -1.38
C VAL A 333 1.20 -20.73 -0.42
N ARG A 334 0.02 -20.13 -0.38
CA ARG A 334 -0.25 -18.98 0.47
C ARG A 334 -1.24 -19.35 1.56
N CYS A 335 -0.95 -18.95 2.78
CA CYS A 335 -1.83 -19.17 3.92
C CYS A 335 -3.25 -18.65 3.62
N GLY A 336 -4.25 -19.50 3.83
CA GLY A 336 -5.66 -19.21 3.57
C GLY A 336 -6.11 -19.31 2.12
N PHE A 337 -5.21 -19.56 1.14
CA PHE A 337 -5.58 -19.79 -0.25
C PHE A 337 -5.54 -21.28 -0.60
N ALA A 338 -6.47 -21.72 -1.43
CA ALA A 338 -6.40 -23.02 -2.09
C ALA A 338 -7.16 -23.04 -3.41
N GLY A 339 -6.84 -24.03 -4.24
CA GLY A 339 -7.63 -24.38 -5.43
C GLY A 339 -8.88 -25.14 -5.05
N TRP A 340 -9.83 -24.49 -4.36
CA TRP A 340 -11.08 -25.13 -3.89
C TRP A 340 -11.97 -25.64 -5.03
N VAL A 341 -11.79 -25.09 -6.22
CA VAL A 341 -12.52 -25.45 -7.43
C VAL A 341 -11.54 -25.53 -8.60
N GLU A 342 -11.98 -26.18 -9.67
CA GLU A 342 -11.33 -26.13 -10.97
C GLU A 342 -12.20 -25.35 -11.95
N VAL A 343 -11.55 -24.69 -12.91
CA VAL A 343 -12.18 -24.01 -14.03
C VAL A 343 -11.73 -24.63 -15.35
N HIS A 344 -12.59 -24.57 -16.35
CA HIS A 344 -12.32 -25.05 -17.70
C HIS A 344 -12.18 -23.86 -18.66
N PRO A 345 -11.41 -23.98 -19.76
CA PRO A 345 -11.51 -23.06 -20.88
C PRO A 345 -12.97 -22.78 -21.27
N PRO A 346 -13.35 -21.52 -21.55
CA PRO A 346 -14.73 -21.20 -21.89
C PRO A 346 -15.19 -21.90 -23.16
N THR A 347 -16.47 -22.27 -23.23
CA THR A 347 -17.06 -22.94 -24.40
C THR A 347 -18.16 -22.09 -25.02
N MET A 348 -18.31 -22.12 -26.34
CA MET A 348 -19.44 -21.47 -27.01
C MET A 348 -20.72 -22.27 -26.80
N LEU A 349 -21.79 -21.58 -26.43
CA LEU A 349 -23.14 -22.13 -26.36
C LEU A 349 -23.70 -22.26 -27.79
N GLU A 350 -24.05 -23.49 -28.19
CA GLU A 350 -24.76 -23.70 -29.44
C GLU A 350 -26.21 -23.20 -29.33
N ALA A 351 -26.67 -22.46 -30.34
CA ALA A 351 -28.01 -21.89 -30.36
C ALA A 351 -29.09 -22.98 -30.21
N GLY A 352 -29.92 -22.86 -29.17
CA GLY A 352 -31.05 -23.75 -28.91
C GLY A 352 -30.70 -25.04 -28.15
N GLN A 353 -29.45 -25.25 -27.73
CA GLN A 353 -29.08 -26.36 -26.85
C GLN A 353 -28.77 -25.85 -25.43
N ALA A 354 -29.23 -26.60 -24.41
CA ALA A 354 -28.79 -26.34 -23.04
C ALA A 354 -27.31 -26.73 -22.90
N PRO A 355 -26.48 -25.89 -22.26
CA PRO A 355 -25.07 -26.21 -22.10
C PRO A 355 -24.91 -27.47 -21.25
N GLN A 356 -23.86 -28.25 -21.51
CA GLN A 356 -23.53 -29.46 -20.75
C GLN A 356 -22.10 -29.34 -20.19
N PRO A 357 -21.85 -29.78 -18.95
CA PRO A 357 -20.52 -29.77 -18.38
C PRO A 357 -19.50 -30.49 -19.28
N PRO A 358 -18.29 -29.95 -19.44
CA PRO A 358 -17.22 -30.62 -20.18
C PRO A 358 -16.96 -32.03 -19.65
N LYS A 359 -16.99 -33.02 -20.54
CA LYS A 359 -16.81 -34.45 -20.19
C LYS A 359 -15.34 -34.85 -20.02
N SER A 360 -14.41 -34.09 -20.61
CA SER A 360 -12.98 -34.36 -20.53
C SER A 360 -12.41 -33.80 -19.23
N ASP A 361 -11.52 -34.55 -18.59
CA ASP A 361 -10.78 -34.09 -17.41
C ASP A 361 -9.49 -33.34 -17.77
N ALA A 362 -9.03 -33.41 -19.03
CA ALA A 362 -7.69 -32.98 -19.43
C ALA A 362 -7.43 -31.45 -19.45
N GLU A 363 -8.48 -30.63 -19.37
CA GLU A 363 -8.39 -29.16 -19.54
C GLU A 363 -8.76 -28.37 -18.27
N TRP A 364 -9.17 -29.05 -17.20
CA TRP A 364 -9.53 -28.39 -15.95
C TRP A 364 -8.29 -27.95 -15.19
N GLN A 365 -8.33 -26.71 -14.69
CA GLN A 365 -7.22 -26.11 -13.95
C GLN A 365 -7.68 -25.59 -12.59
N PRO A 366 -6.86 -25.72 -11.53
CA PRO A 366 -7.19 -25.16 -10.22
C PRO A 366 -7.43 -23.66 -10.27
N TYR A 367 -8.50 -23.19 -9.64
CA TYR A 367 -8.79 -21.77 -9.44
C TYR A 367 -8.55 -21.42 -7.97
N ALA A 368 -7.44 -20.74 -7.70
CA ALA A 368 -7.00 -20.43 -6.35
C ALA A 368 -7.73 -19.20 -5.79
N TYR A 369 -8.36 -19.35 -4.64
CA TYR A 369 -8.93 -18.22 -3.88
C TYR A 369 -8.88 -18.49 -2.38
N SER A 370 -9.01 -17.42 -1.60
CA SER A 370 -9.14 -17.50 -0.15
C SER A 370 -10.57 -17.24 0.28
N LEU A 371 -11.03 -18.02 1.25
CA LEU A 371 -12.33 -17.80 1.90
C LEU A 371 -12.34 -16.56 2.80
N GLN A 372 -11.17 -16.06 3.21
CA GLN A 372 -11.04 -14.89 4.08
C GLN A 372 -10.69 -13.60 3.31
N ILE A 373 -9.91 -13.72 2.22
CA ILE A 373 -9.38 -12.56 1.49
C ILE A 373 -9.70 -12.56 -0.01
N GLY A 374 -10.42 -13.56 -0.51
CA GLY A 374 -10.93 -13.60 -1.88
C GLY A 374 -9.89 -14.00 -2.91
N ILE A 375 -10.09 -13.56 -4.15
CA ILE A 375 -9.13 -13.81 -5.24
C ILE A 375 -7.96 -12.84 -5.17
N GLU A 376 -6.80 -13.31 -5.61
CA GLU A 376 -5.59 -12.50 -5.62
C GLU A 376 -5.74 -11.28 -6.55
N LYS A 377 -5.41 -10.09 -6.03
CA LYS A 377 -5.50 -8.82 -6.76
C LYS A 377 -6.88 -8.57 -7.39
N ASP A 378 -7.94 -8.95 -6.67
CA ASP A 378 -9.32 -8.78 -7.15
C ASP A 378 -9.54 -7.34 -7.68
N PRO A 379 -9.89 -7.18 -8.97
CA PRO A 379 -10.18 -5.87 -9.55
C PRO A 379 -11.28 -5.10 -8.82
N ILE A 380 -12.19 -5.77 -8.11
CA ILE A 380 -13.24 -5.11 -7.32
C ILE A 380 -12.65 -4.23 -6.21
N HIS A 381 -11.48 -4.60 -5.70
CA HIS A 381 -10.76 -3.88 -4.65
C HIS A 381 -9.82 -2.82 -5.22
N ARG A 382 -9.91 -2.46 -6.51
CA ARG A 382 -9.06 -1.42 -7.11
C ARG A 382 -9.25 -0.03 -6.48
N GLN A 383 -10.42 0.23 -5.90
CA GLN A 383 -10.72 1.49 -5.20
C GLN A 383 -10.37 1.45 -3.71
N THR A 384 -9.97 0.29 -3.18
CA THR A 384 -9.60 0.08 -1.78
C THR A 384 -8.15 -0.41 -1.68
N LEU A 385 -7.52 -0.32 -0.50
CA LEU A 385 -6.20 -0.92 -0.27
C LEU A 385 -6.30 -2.44 -0.04
N GLY A 386 -6.92 -3.14 -1.00
CA GLY A 386 -7.20 -4.57 -0.93
C GLY A 386 -8.55 -4.92 -0.28
N PRO A 387 -8.79 -6.22 0.00
CA PRO A 387 -10.09 -6.76 0.42
C PRO A 387 -10.49 -6.39 1.85
N ARG A 388 -9.54 -6.08 2.74
CA ARG A 388 -9.78 -5.89 4.19
C ARG A 388 -10.68 -6.99 4.79
N TYR A 389 -10.38 -8.25 4.46
CA TYR A 389 -11.13 -9.43 4.87
C TYR A 389 -12.60 -9.48 4.41
N ARG A 390 -12.98 -8.63 3.45
CA ARG A 390 -14.27 -8.68 2.78
C ARG A 390 -14.12 -9.36 1.44
N VAL A 391 -14.62 -10.58 1.34
CA VAL A 391 -14.66 -11.32 0.08
C VAL A 391 -16.02 -11.09 -0.58
N PRO A 392 -16.08 -10.69 -1.86
CA PRO A 392 -17.34 -10.58 -2.58
C PRO A 392 -17.98 -11.96 -2.75
N PRO A 393 -19.32 -12.07 -2.74
CA PRO A 393 -19.98 -13.34 -3.00
C PRO A 393 -19.74 -13.80 -4.45
N GLU A 394 -19.46 -12.89 -5.39
CA GLU A 394 -19.03 -13.18 -6.77
C GLU A 394 -17.50 -13.34 -6.90
N PHE A 395 -16.94 -14.29 -6.13
CA PHE A 395 -15.49 -14.54 -6.05
C PHE A 395 -14.89 -15.31 -7.25
N LEU A 396 -15.70 -15.86 -8.16
CA LEU A 396 -15.25 -16.39 -9.44
C LEU A 396 -15.23 -15.25 -10.47
N ASP A 397 -14.04 -14.87 -10.93
CA ASP A 397 -13.84 -13.86 -11.97
C ASP A 397 -13.29 -14.50 -13.25
N PHE A 398 -14.08 -14.46 -14.32
CA PHE A 398 -13.72 -14.98 -15.64
C PHE A 398 -13.29 -13.88 -16.62
N GLY A 399 -13.20 -12.63 -16.16
CA GLY A 399 -12.89 -11.49 -17.02
C GLY A 399 -14.00 -11.14 -18.01
N PRO A 400 -13.73 -10.23 -18.97
CA PRO A 400 -14.68 -9.91 -20.03
C PRO A 400 -14.93 -11.15 -20.90
N GLN A 401 -16.20 -11.53 -21.06
CA GLN A 401 -16.61 -12.65 -21.89
C GLN A 401 -17.65 -12.18 -22.89
N PRO A 402 -17.58 -12.62 -24.17
CA PRO A 402 -18.60 -12.28 -25.15
C PRO A 402 -19.90 -13.05 -24.85
N GLU A 403 -21.01 -12.53 -25.35
CA GLU A 403 -22.31 -13.19 -25.24
C GLU A 403 -22.26 -14.60 -25.84
N GLY A 404 -22.92 -15.55 -25.17
CA GLY A 404 -22.96 -16.95 -25.60
C GLY A 404 -21.73 -17.77 -25.24
N VAL A 405 -20.73 -17.19 -24.56
CA VAL A 405 -19.65 -17.98 -23.93
C VAL A 405 -20.06 -18.43 -22.54
N VAL A 406 -19.83 -19.72 -22.26
CA VAL A 406 -20.04 -20.36 -20.97
C VAL A 406 -18.68 -20.63 -20.30
N CYS A 407 -18.51 -20.11 -19.10
CA CYS A 407 -17.39 -20.42 -18.22
C CYS A 407 -17.81 -21.51 -17.25
N TRP A 408 -16.93 -22.50 -17.04
CA TRP A 408 -17.25 -23.67 -16.24
C TRP A 408 -16.46 -23.72 -14.96
N THR A 409 -17.10 -24.21 -13.89
CA THR A 409 -16.47 -24.48 -12.60
C THR A 409 -16.90 -25.84 -12.10
N ARG A 410 -15.99 -26.59 -11.48
CA ARG A 410 -16.32 -27.86 -10.82
C ARG A 410 -15.58 -28.04 -9.51
N THR A 411 -16.15 -28.85 -8.63
CA THR A 411 -15.52 -29.30 -7.38
C THR A 411 -16.31 -30.48 -6.80
N TYR A 412 -15.85 -31.06 -5.69
CA TYR A 412 -16.69 -31.90 -4.84
C TYR A 412 -17.02 -31.18 -3.52
N ALA A 413 -18.30 -31.19 -3.16
CA ALA A 413 -18.75 -30.84 -1.81
C ALA A 413 -18.63 -32.07 -0.91
N ILE A 414 -17.77 -32.00 0.10
CA ILE A 414 -17.46 -33.08 1.04
C ILE A 414 -18.40 -32.96 2.23
N ALA A 415 -19.45 -33.78 2.25
CA ALA A 415 -20.43 -33.80 3.33
C ALA A 415 -20.07 -34.89 4.36
N PRO A 416 -19.99 -34.60 5.66
CA PRO A 416 -19.63 -35.61 6.68
C PRO A 416 -20.76 -36.61 6.92
N MET A 417 -21.99 -36.25 6.55
CA MET A 417 -23.20 -37.04 6.61
C MET A 417 -24.12 -36.59 5.46
N ALA A 418 -25.25 -37.27 5.27
CA ALA A 418 -26.25 -36.78 4.33
C ALA A 418 -26.80 -35.43 4.84
N ILE A 419 -26.82 -34.41 3.98
CA ILE A 419 -27.22 -33.03 4.33
C ILE A 419 -28.20 -32.52 3.28
N ASP A 420 -29.32 -31.99 3.76
CA ASP A 420 -30.22 -31.16 2.96
C ASP A 420 -29.78 -29.70 3.07
N ALA A 421 -29.27 -29.16 1.97
CA ALA A 421 -28.79 -27.78 1.87
C ALA A 421 -29.56 -27.02 0.79
N ARG A 422 -29.32 -25.70 0.72
CA ARG A 422 -29.68 -24.88 -0.44
C ARG A 422 -28.41 -24.45 -1.16
N LEU A 423 -28.34 -24.72 -2.46
CA LEU A 423 -27.29 -24.18 -3.32
C LEU A 423 -27.70 -22.79 -3.79
N ARG A 424 -26.99 -21.78 -3.30
CA ARG A 424 -27.09 -20.39 -3.72
C ARG A 424 -26.07 -20.12 -4.82
N LEU A 425 -26.49 -19.54 -5.92
CA LEU A 425 -25.67 -19.06 -7.03
C LEU A 425 -25.87 -17.55 -7.16
N VAL A 426 -24.78 -16.80 -7.22
CA VAL A 426 -24.79 -15.34 -7.40
C VAL A 426 -23.94 -14.96 -8.59
N GLY A 427 -24.27 -13.89 -9.28
CA GLY A 427 -23.47 -13.42 -10.41
C GLY A 427 -24.26 -12.55 -11.37
N ASN A 428 -23.56 -12.04 -12.38
CA ASN A 428 -24.12 -11.14 -13.39
C ASN A 428 -24.41 -11.82 -14.74
N GLY A 429 -24.58 -13.14 -14.74
CA GLY A 429 -24.84 -13.95 -15.93
C GLY A 429 -25.97 -14.96 -15.73
N ALA A 430 -26.10 -15.86 -16.71
CA ALA A 430 -27.01 -16.99 -16.66
C ALA A 430 -26.29 -18.23 -16.11
N TRP A 431 -26.93 -18.91 -15.17
CA TRP A 431 -26.41 -20.06 -14.45
C TRP A 431 -27.05 -21.36 -14.91
N TRP A 432 -26.26 -22.43 -14.84
CA TRP A 432 -26.70 -23.82 -14.77
C TRP A 432 -25.89 -24.55 -13.70
N ALA A 433 -26.55 -25.34 -12.87
CA ALA A 433 -25.89 -26.09 -11.82
C ALA A 433 -26.31 -27.56 -11.80
N TRP A 434 -25.32 -28.44 -11.78
CA TRP A 434 -25.49 -29.87 -11.67
C TRP A 434 -24.92 -30.36 -10.34
N VAL A 435 -25.67 -31.24 -9.68
CA VAL A 435 -25.24 -31.97 -8.48
C VAL A 435 -25.31 -33.45 -8.81
N ASN A 436 -24.18 -34.14 -8.69
CA ASN A 436 -24.04 -35.57 -9.03
C ASN A 436 -24.56 -35.90 -10.45
N GLY A 437 -24.33 -34.99 -11.40
CA GLY A 437 -24.75 -35.12 -12.81
C GLY A 437 -26.21 -34.79 -13.09
N GLN A 438 -27.02 -34.46 -12.08
CA GLN A 438 -28.42 -34.02 -12.26
C GLN A 438 -28.49 -32.50 -12.28
N LEU A 439 -29.15 -31.93 -13.29
CA LEU A 439 -29.41 -30.48 -13.34
C LEU A 439 -30.39 -30.11 -12.22
N VAL A 440 -29.93 -29.28 -11.29
CA VAL A 440 -30.72 -28.84 -10.12
C VAL A 440 -31.41 -27.52 -10.40
N THR A 441 -30.71 -26.55 -11.01
CA THR A 441 -31.28 -25.23 -11.33
C THR A 441 -30.64 -24.60 -12.55
N SER A 442 -31.38 -23.70 -13.20
CA SER A 442 -30.89 -22.82 -14.26
C SER A 442 -31.70 -21.54 -14.34
N GLY A 443 -31.06 -20.41 -14.65
CA GLY A 443 -31.72 -19.11 -14.73
C GLY A 443 -30.73 -17.96 -14.69
N SER A 444 -31.22 -16.72 -14.66
CA SER A 444 -30.37 -15.52 -14.58
C SER A 444 -30.53 -14.84 -13.21
N GLY A 445 -29.47 -14.14 -12.79
CA GLY A 445 -29.44 -13.46 -11.49
C GLY A 445 -29.12 -14.41 -10.35
N GLU A 446 -29.57 -14.06 -9.14
CA GLU A 446 -29.38 -14.89 -7.95
C GLU A 446 -30.38 -16.05 -7.94
N LEU A 447 -29.87 -17.27 -7.79
CA LEU A 447 -30.66 -18.50 -7.71
C LEU A 447 -30.41 -19.19 -6.37
N VAL A 448 -31.46 -19.73 -5.77
CA VAL A 448 -31.38 -20.52 -4.53
C VAL A 448 -32.26 -21.75 -4.68
N GLU A 449 -31.65 -22.93 -4.76
CA GLU A 449 -32.38 -24.18 -5.00
C GLU A 449 -32.01 -25.25 -3.97
N ALA A 450 -32.93 -26.18 -3.69
CA ALA A 450 -32.64 -27.30 -2.79
C ALA A 450 -31.56 -28.23 -3.39
N ALA A 451 -30.59 -28.63 -2.57
CA ALA A 451 -29.53 -29.56 -2.95
C ALA A 451 -29.39 -30.65 -1.88
N HIS A 452 -29.68 -31.90 -2.28
CA HIS A 452 -29.52 -33.08 -1.43
C HIS A 452 -28.12 -33.65 -1.61
N LEU A 453 -27.30 -33.60 -0.55
CA LEU A 453 -25.94 -34.10 -0.56
C LEU A 453 -25.86 -35.42 0.19
N ALA A 454 -25.31 -36.46 -0.44
CA ALA A 454 -25.02 -37.72 0.22
C ALA A 454 -23.81 -37.58 1.16
N ALA A 455 -23.67 -38.48 2.15
CA ALA A 455 -22.45 -38.55 2.93
C ALA A 455 -21.23 -38.85 2.03
N GLY A 456 -20.15 -38.12 2.21
CA GLY A 456 -18.95 -38.18 1.38
C GLY A 456 -18.90 -37.12 0.26
N PRO A 457 -18.14 -37.36 -0.81
CA PRO A 457 -17.98 -36.41 -1.91
C PRO A 457 -19.21 -36.36 -2.82
N ASN A 458 -19.68 -35.14 -3.12
CA ASN A 458 -20.77 -34.87 -4.07
C ASN A 458 -20.26 -33.97 -5.19
N ARG A 459 -20.38 -34.41 -6.44
CA ARG A 459 -19.83 -33.69 -7.59
C ARG A 459 -20.69 -32.47 -7.91
N ILE A 460 -20.07 -31.30 -7.94
CA ILE A 460 -20.71 -30.02 -8.27
C ILE A 460 -20.10 -29.52 -9.57
N GLU A 461 -20.95 -29.24 -10.55
CA GLU A 461 -20.56 -28.67 -11.84
C GLU A 461 -21.45 -27.45 -12.13
N LEU A 462 -20.84 -26.33 -12.48
CA LEU A 462 -21.51 -25.05 -12.69
C LEU A 462 -21.11 -24.47 -14.04
N GLY A 463 -22.08 -23.96 -14.78
CA GLY A 463 -21.88 -23.16 -15.98
C GLY A 463 -22.41 -21.75 -15.77
N LEU A 464 -21.60 -20.74 -16.09
CA LEU A 464 -21.97 -19.33 -16.05
C LEU A 464 -21.76 -18.70 -17.42
N ALA A 465 -22.80 -18.13 -18.02
CA ALA A 465 -22.72 -17.49 -19.33
C ALA A 465 -22.97 -15.99 -19.28
N ALA A 466 -22.25 -15.24 -20.11
CA ALA A 466 -22.57 -13.84 -20.38
C ALA A 466 -23.88 -13.74 -21.19
N THR A 467 -24.71 -12.79 -20.78
CA THR A 467 -26.00 -12.47 -21.40
C THR A 467 -25.96 -11.07 -22.02
N GLU A 468 -26.94 -10.70 -22.85
CA GLU A 468 -27.10 -9.32 -23.33
C GLU A 468 -27.08 -8.30 -22.17
N ALA A 469 -27.70 -8.61 -21.04
CA ALA A 469 -27.72 -7.77 -19.84
C ALA A 469 -26.34 -7.65 -19.16
N THR A 470 -25.45 -8.60 -19.37
CA THR A 470 -24.06 -8.55 -18.88
C THR A 470 -23.24 -7.51 -19.66
N GLY A 471 -23.55 -7.29 -20.94
CA GLY A 471 -22.87 -6.30 -21.80
C GLY A 471 -21.36 -6.58 -21.93
N SER A 472 -20.55 -5.52 -21.96
CA SER A 472 -19.07 -5.61 -21.95
C SER A 472 -18.47 -5.77 -20.55
N ALA A 473 -19.29 -6.04 -19.53
CA ALA A 473 -18.82 -6.19 -18.16
C ALA A 473 -18.01 -7.49 -17.97
N ARG A 474 -17.18 -7.51 -16.92
CA ARG A 474 -16.50 -8.75 -16.50
C ARG A 474 -17.54 -9.76 -16.02
N LEU A 475 -17.49 -10.98 -16.53
CA LEU A 475 -18.36 -12.07 -16.09
C LEU A 475 -17.87 -12.59 -14.73
N ARG A 476 -18.72 -12.48 -13.73
CA ARG A 476 -18.41 -12.88 -12.35
C ARG A 476 -19.55 -13.64 -11.73
N GLY A 477 -19.19 -14.56 -10.84
CA GLY A 477 -20.14 -15.37 -10.14
C GLY A 477 -19.59 -15.99 -8.87
N GLY A 478 -20.41 -16.75 -8.18
CA GLY A 478 -20.01 -17.50 -7.00
C GLY A 478 -21.14 -18.39 -6.54
N PHE A 479 -20.82 -19.29 -5.62
CA PHE A 479 -21.79 -20.21 -5.07
C PHE A 479 -21.55 -20.46 -3.58
N GLN A 480 -22.61 -20.83 -2.88
CA GLN A 480 -22.59 -21.13 -1.46
C GLN A 480 -23.64 -22.20 -1.13
N PHE A 481 -23.34 -23.06 -0.16
CA PHE A 481 -24.34 -23.92 0.46
C PHE A 481 -24.85 -23.28 1.75
N LEU A 482 -26.17 -23.19 1.88
CA LEU A 482 -26.87 -22.69 3.05
C LEU A 482 -27.60 -23.86 3.75
N LEU A 483 -27.52 -23.93 5.08
CA LEU A 483 -28.31 -24.90 5.85
C LEU A 483 -29.81 -24.65 5.72
N TRP A 484 -30.60 -25.73 5.67
CA TRP A 484 -32.06 -25.66 5.61
C TRP A 484 -32.70 -24.90 6.79
N GLU A 485 -32.09 -24.97 7.98
CA GLU A 485 -32.57 -24.32 9.22
C GLU A 485 -32.11 -22.85 9.40
N ALA A 486 -31.22 -22.34 8.54
CA ALA A 486 -30.78 -20.94 8.56
C ALA A 486 -31.88 -20.02 7.98
N GLN A 487 -33.05 -19.98 8.62
CA GLN A 487 -34.24 -19.23 8.17
C GLN A 487 -34.26 -17.75 8.57
N ARG A 488 -33.18 -17.18 9.11
CA ARG A 488 -33.13 -15.73 9.36
C ARG A 488 -31.78 -15.13 8.96
N PRO A 489 -31.75 -14.18 8.00
CA PRO A 489 -30.75 -13.13 8.02
C PRO A 489 -30.59 -12.61 9.45
N TYR A 490 -29.36 -12.36 9.90
CA TYR A 490 -29.15 -11.62 11.15
C TYR A 490 -29.95 -10.32 11.01
N GLY A 491 -30.97 -10.13 11.85
CA GLY A 491 -31.77 -8.91 11.83
C GLY A 491 -30.90 -7.77 12.31
N HIS A 492 -30.18 -7.12 11.41
CA HIS A 492 -29.43 -5.91 11.74
C HIS A 492 -30.42 -4.91 12.36
N PRO A 493 -30.11 -4.29 13.51
CA PRO A 493 -31.07 -3.47 14.27
C PRO A 493 -31.53 -2.19 13.56
N LEU A 494 -31.05 -1.92 12.35
CA LEU A 494 -31.46 -0.80 11.53
C LEU A 494 -32.42 -1.29 10.44
N PRO A 495 -33.61 -0.68 10.26
CA PRO A 495 -34.42 -0.92 9.07
C PRO A 495 -33.67 -0.41 7.83
N ASP A 496 -33.82 -1.10 6.69
CA ASP A 496 -33.27 -0.73 5.37
C ASP A 496 -31.75 -0.93 5.14
N VAL A 497 -31.15 -1.95 5.77
CA VAL A 497 -29.79 -2.38 5.44
C VAL A 497 -29.79 -3.30 4.21
N PRO A 498 -28.91 -3.09 3.20
CA PRO A 498 -28.78 -3.96 2.04
C PRO A 498 -28.59 -5.43 2.42
N GLU A 499 -29.24 -6.35 1.71
CA GLU A 499 -29.33 -7.77 2.07
C GLU A 499 -27.96 -8.47 2.22
N TRP A 500 -26.92 -7.99 1.52
CA TRP A 500 -25.54 -8.48 1.65
C TRP A 500 -24.87 -8.17 3.00
N LEU A 501 -25.43 -7.27 3.81
CA LEU A 501 -25.01 -6.98 5.18
C LEU A 501 -25.69 -7.88 6.22
N ASN A 502 -26.70 -8.65 5.81
CA ASN A 502 -27.39 -9.62 6.66
C ASN A 502 -26.80 -11.04 6.57
N TYR A 503 -25.80 -11.24 5.70
CA TYR A 503 -25.07 -12.49 5.51
C TYR A 503 -23.57 -12.19 5.60
N GLU A 504 -22.89 -12.72 6.61
CA GLU A 504 -21.43 -12.68 6.66
C GLU A 504 -20.85 -13.46 5.47
N GLY A 505 -20.40 -12.74 4.44
CA GLY A 505 -19.41 -13.17 3.44
C GLY A 505 -19.56 -14.57 2.80
N PRO A 506 -18.59 -14.99 1.99
CA PRO A 506 -18.42 -16.39 1.66
C PRO A 506 -17.70 -17.09 2.82
N SER A 507 -18.26 -18.22 3.23
CA SER A 507 -17.75 -19.22 4.19
C SER A 507 -18.13 -19.02 5.67
N GLN A 508 -18.48 -20.16 6.28
CA GLN A 508 -18.89 -20.37 7.68
C GLN A 508 -20.35 -19.93 7.95
N HIS A 509 -21.38 -20.77 8.02
CA HIS A 509 -21.44 -22.16 8.48
C HIS A 509 -22.64 -22.89 7.84
N THR A 510 -22.36 -23.79 6.89
CA THR A 510 -22.94 -25.13 7.01
C THR A 510 -21.86 -25.89 7.77
N PRO A 511 -21.99 -26.13 9.10
CA PRO A 511 -20.96 -26.81 9.87
C PRO A 511 -20.56 -28.08 9.10
N ASN A 512 -19.27 -28.18 8.78
CA ASN A 512 -18.62 -29.35 8.21
C ASN A 512 -18.78 -29.61 6.69
N LEU A 513 -19.32 -28.71 5.87
CA LEU A 513 -19.26 -28.88 4.40
C LEU A 513 -18.02 -28.20 3.81
N SER A 514 -17.10 -28.98 3.26
CA SER A 514 -15.86 -28.48 2.64
C SER A 514 -15.84 -28.70 1.12
N LEU A 515 -14.96 -27.98 0.42
CA LEU A 515 -14.74 -28.18 -1.02
C LEU A 515 -13.40 -28.85 -1.28
N ASP A 516 -13.37 -29.79 -2.22
CA ASP A 516 -12.15 -30.45 -2.68
C ASP A 516 -12.35 -30.89 -4.13
N PRO A 517 -11.58 -30.41 -5.12
CA PRO A 517 -11.73 -30.88 -6.48
C PRO A 517 -11.21 -32.32 -6.71
N HIS A 518 -10.36 -32.82 -5.80
CA HIS A 518 -9.70 -34.12 -5.93
C HIS A 518 -9.71 -34.90 -4.59
N PRO A 519 -10.90 -35.19 -4.00
CA PRO A 519 -10.99 -35.85 -2.70
C PRO A 519 -10.38 -37.26 -2.67
N GLU A 520 -10.29 -37.92 -3.82
CA GLU A 520 -9.64 -39.22 -3.98
C GLU A 520 -8.11 -39.20 -3.75
N ARG A 521 -7.51 -38.00 -3.76
CA ARG A 521 -6.08 -37.79 -3.46
C ARG A 521 -5.80 -37.67 -1.97
N ALA A 522 -6.83 -37.61 -1.13
CA ALA A 522 -6.70 -37.55 0.32
C ALA A 522 -6.55 -38.97 0.95
N PRO A 523 -5.92 -39.08 2.14
CA PRO A 523 -5.22 -38.01 2.84
C PRO A 523 -3.93 -37.59 2.11
N ARG A 524 -3.55 -36.32 2.28
CA ARG A 524 -2.34 -35.74 1.66
C ARG A 524 -1.29 -35.53 2.73
N GLN A 525 -0.09 -36.09 2.53
CA GLN A 525 1.06 -35.76 3.36
C GLN A 525 1.66 -34.46 2.83
N VAL A 526 1.79 -33.46 3.68
CA VAL A 526 2.28 -32.14 3.27
C VAL A 526 3.45 -31.72 4.15
N SER A 527 4.48 -31.18 3.51
CA SER A 527 5.60 -30.49 4.15
C SER A 527 5.65 -29.06 3.67
N TRP A 528 5.52 -28.10 4.58
CA TRP A 528 5.66 -26.67 4.31
C TRP A 528 7.00 -26.16 4.83
N THR A 529 7.70 -25.37 4.02
CA THR A 529 8.99 -24.78 4.41
C THR A 529 9.04 -23.27 4.16
N CYS A 530 9.74 -22.56 5.04
CA CYS A 530 10.06 -21.15 4.86
C CYS A 530 11.37 -20.77 5.55
N CYS A 531 11.97 -19.66 5.11
CA CYS A 531 13.05 -18.99 5.83
C CYS A 531 12.45 -18.28 7.06
N LEU A 532 13.05 -18.48 8.23
CA LEU A 532 12.64 -17.79 9.45
C LEU A 532 13.18 -16.35 9.45
N PRO A 533 12.38 -15.37 9.92
CA PRO A 533 12.89 -14.03 10.16
C PRO A 533 14.10 -14.03 11.12
N PRO A 534 15.02 -13.04 10.99
CA PRO A 534 16.13 -12.89 11.92
C PRO A 534 15.63 -12.76 13.36
N GLY A 535 16.27 -13.46 14.29
CA GLY A 535 15.92 -13.38 15.71
C GLY A 535 14.61 -14.05 16.11
N ALA A 536 13.88 -14.70 15.19
CA ALA A 536 12.64 -15.41 15.50
C ALA A 536 12.87 -16.49 16.57
N HIS A 537 12.18 -16.39 17.71
CA HIS A 537 12.31 -17.32 18.84
C HIS A 537 10.97 -17.95 19.25
N THR A 538 9.84 -17.37 18.85
CA THR A 538 8.51 -17.94 19.07
C THR A 538 7.79 -18.06 17.72
N LEU A 539 7.18 -19.21 17.47
CA LEU A 539 6.25 -19.45 16.36
C LEU A 539 4.82 -19.55 16.91
N ARG A 540 3.87 -18.90 16.23
CA ARG A 540 2.42 -19.11 16.44
C ARG A 540 1.74 -19.46 15.12
N VAL A 541 0.92 -20.52 15.14
CA VAL A 541 0.22 -21.06 13.96
C VAL A 541 -1.24 -21.35 14.29
N SER A 542 -2.15 -20.87 13.45
CA SER A 542 -3.57 -21.22 13.50
C SER A 542 -3.88 -22.26 12.41
N VAL A 543 -4.15 -23.50 12.78
CA VAL A 543 -4.33 -24.64 11.86
C VAL A 543 -5.36 -25.61 12.42
N GLY A 544 -6.19 -26.19 11.55
CA GLY A 544 -7.24 -27.15 11.94
C GLY A 544 -6.79 -28.60 12.13
N VAL A 545 -5.51 -28.91 11.88
CA VAL A 545 -4.95 -30.27 11.92
C VAL A 545 -3.69 -30.35 12.79
N PRO A 546 -3.35 -31.53 13.33
CA PRO A 546 -2.07 -31.74 14.00
C PRO A 546 -0.89 -31.43 13.07
N LEU A 547 0.14 -30.77 13.60
CA LEU A 547 1.40 -30.48 12.90
C LEU A 547 2.60 -30.96 13.71
N SER A 548 3.65 -31.35 13.01
CA SER A 548 5.00 -31.48 13.55
C SER A 548 5.90 -30.40 12.98
N ALA A 549 6.86 -29.91 13.77
CA ALA A 549 7.72 -28.80 13.40
C ALA A 549 9.20 -29.11 13.61
N TRP A 550 10.05 -28.59 12.73
CA TRP A 550 11.51 -28.65 12.82
C TRP A 550 12.13 -27.32 12.38
N VAL A 551 13.24 -26.96 13.01
CA VAL A 551 14.13 -25.87 12.56
C VAL A 551 15.49 -26.47 12.27
N ASP A 552 15.94 -26.36 11.01
CA ASP A 552 17.22 -26.93 10.54
C ASP A 552 17.40 -28.42 10.93
N GLY A 553 16.30 -29.18 10.91
CA GLY A 553 16.25 -30.59 11.28
C GLY A 553 16.12 -30.88 12.79
N ALA A 554 16.23 -29.88 13.66
CA ALA A 554 15.97 -30.03 15.09
C ALA A 554 14.46 -29.94 15.39
N PRO A 555 13.87 -30.91 16.12
CA PRO A 555 12.43 -30.91 16.39
C PRO A 555 12.02 -29.74 17.32
N VAL A 556 10.88 -29.14 17.01
CA VAL A 556 10.25 -28.07 17.79
C VAL A 556 8.92 -28.56 18.35
N PRO A 557 8.82 -28.80 19.67
CA PRO A 557 7.54 -29.12 20.30
C PRO A 557 6.52 -27.99 20.10
N LEU A 558 5.30 -28.35 19.72
CA LEU A 558 4.18 -27.44 19.59
C LEU A 558 3.17 -27.69 20.72
N THR A 559 2.81 -26.63 21.44
CA THR A 559 1.78 -26.66 22.48
C THR A 559 0.57 -25.87 22.03
N ARG A 560 -0.63 -26.36 22.34
CA ARG A 560 -1.87 -25.65 22.02
C ARG A 560 -2.19 -24.61 23.09
N SER A 561 -2.50 -23.39 22.69
CA SER A 561 -2.94 -22.31 23.59
C SER A 561 -4.45 -22.34 23.80
N ASP A 562 -4.94 -21.52 24.75
CA ASP A 562 -6.37 -21.39 25.05
C ASP A 562 -7.20 -20.89 23.84
N ASP A 563 -6.58 -20.08 22.97
CA ASP A 563 -7.17 -19.61 21.70
C ASP A 563 -7.02 -20.63 20.55
N GLU A 564 -6.77 -21.90 20.85
CA GLU A 564 -6.58 -23.01 19.88
C GLU A 564 -5.41 -22.84 18.89
N GLN A 565 -4.46 -21.92 19.14
CA GLN A 565 -3.26 -21.76 18.32
C GLN A 565 -2.16 -22.73 18.77
N LEU A 566 -1.34 -23.19 17.83
CA LEU A 566 -0.11 -23.93 18.13
C LEU A 566 1.05 -22.94 18.35
N ILE A 567 1.75 -23.09 19.47
CA ILE A 567 2.90 -22.26 19.87
C ILE A 567 4.14 -23.13 19.99
N GLY A 568 5.27 -22.69 19.43
CA GLY A 568 6.55 -23.39 19.52
C GLY A 568 7.72 -22.45 19.83
N CYS A 569 8.66 -22.91 20.66
CA CYS A 569 9.93 -22.21 20.93
C CYS A 569 10.97 -22.59 19.86
N LEU A 570 11.39 -21.62 19.06
CA LEU A 570 12.33 -21.82 17.96
C LEU A 570 13.79 -21.76 18.46
N PRO A 571 14.63 -22.75 18.15
CA PRO A 571 16.01 -22.78 18.61
C PRO A 571 16.90 -21.80 17.85
N ASN A 572 18.04 -21.46 18.46
CA ASN A 572 19.13 -20.68 17.84
C ASN A 572 18.71 -19.33 17.21
N PRO A 573 18.10 -18.39 17.95
CA PRO A 573 17.65 -17.10 17.38
C PRO A 573 18.76 -16.28 16.68
N ALA A 574 20.02 -16.48 17.05
CA ALA A 574 21.18 -15.84 16.43
C ALA A 574 21.66 -16.51 15.13
N GLY A 575 21.05 -17.62 14.71
CA GLY A 575 21.40 -18.32 13.48
C GLY A 575 20.91 -17.59 12.23
N LEU A 576 21.74 -17.58 11.20
CA LEU A 576 21.44 -17.03 9.87
C LEU A 576 20.66 -18.05 9.02
N HIS A 577 19.75 -17.57 8.18
CA HIS A 577 18.97 -18.37 7.20
C HIS A 577 18.33 -19.65 7.74
N ARG A 578 17.88 -19.62 8.99
CA ARG A 578 17.22 -20.77 9.63
C ARG A 578 15.97 -21.17 8.85
N ARG A 579 15.77 -22.47 8.66
CA ARG A 579 14.64 -23.00 7.89
C ARG A 579 13.65 -23.69 8.81
N LEU A 580 12.41 -23.20 8.80
CA LEU A 580 11.28 -23.89 9.41
C LEU A 580 10.73 -24.93 8.44
N THR A 581 10.47 -26.12 8.93
CA THR A 581 9.70 -27.17 8.26
C THR A 581 8.53 -27.57 9.13
N LEU A 582 7.32 -27.51 8.59
CA LEU A 582 6.09 -28.01 9.19
C LEU A 582 5.61 -29.20 8.39
N THR A 583 5.18 -30.28 9.05
CA THR A 583 4.53 -31.41 8.37
C THR A 583 3.17 -31.73 8.97
N GLY A 584 2.26 -32.20 8.13
CA GLY A 584 0.92 -32.59 8.54
C GLY A 584 0.25 -33.48 7.51
N GLU A 585 -0.83 -34.13 7.95
CA GLU A 585 -1.71 -34.94 7.12
C GLU A 585 -3.03 -34.19 6.91
N LEU A 586 -3.40 -33.95 5.66
CA LEU A 586 -4.62 -33.23 5.31
C LEU A 586 -5.72 -34.21 4.85
N PRO A 587 -6.90 -34.22 5.50
CA PRO A 587 -8.04 -35.01 5.03
C PRO A 587 -8.68 -34.39 3.78
N ALA A 588 -9.66 -35.09 3.19
CA ALA A 588 -10.47 -34.53 2.10
C ALA A 588 -11.19 -33.26 2.57
N GLY A 589 -11.21 -32.22 1.74
CA GLY A 589 -11.79 -30.93 2.09
C GLY A 589 -10.87 -29.96 2.84
N LEU A 590 -9.60 -30.32 3.06
CA LEU A 590 -8.57 -29.42 3.53
C LEU A 590 -7.38 -29.46 2.56
N LEU A 591 -7.01 -28.29 2.04
CA LEU A 591 -6.00 -28.14 0.99
C LEU A 591 -4.79 -27.35 1.51
N ASP A 592 -3.65 -27.57 0.86
CA ASP A 592 -2.31 -27.07 1.19
C ASP A 592 -2.23 -25.71 1.93
N GLY A 593 -2.41 -24.58 1.24
CA GLY A 593 -2.32 -23.24 1.84
C GLY A 593 -3.50 -22.91 2.76
N ALA A 594 -4.67 -23.47 2.46
CA ALA A 594 -5.88 -23.31 3.25
C ALA A 594 -5.86 -24.03 4.60
N ALA A 595 -4.90 -24.93 4.83
CA ALA A 595 -4.67 -25.53 6.14
C ALA A 595 -4.42 -24.47 7.22
N PHE A 596 -3.78 -23.35 6.84
CA PHE A 596 -3.49 -22.23 7.72
C PHE A 596 -4.64 -21.22 7.72
N LEU A 597 -5.27 -21.03 8.88
CA LEU A 597 -6.37 -20.08 9.09
C LEU A 597 -5.88 -18.64 9.26
N SER A 598 -4.59 -18.47 9.52
CA SER A 598 -3.89 -17.19 9.59
C SER A 598 -2.45 -17.38 9.11
N PRO A 599 -1.73 -16.30 8.76
CA PRO A 599 -0.29 -16.35 8.52
C PRO A 599 0.47 -16.94 9.70
N LEU A 600 1.65 -17.50 9.45
CA LEU A 600 2.59 -17.87 10.51
C LEU A 600 3.09 -16.58 11.15
N ARG A 601 3.05 -16.50 12.48
CA ARG A 601 3.47 -15.31 13.24
C ARG A 601 4.71 -15.61 14.06
N PHE A 602 5.59 -14.63 14.15
CA PHE A 602 6.85 -14.73 14.86
C PHE A 602 7.02 -13.62 15.87
N GLU A 603 7.54 -13.98 17.04
CA GLU A 603 8.17 -13.02 17.96
C GLU A 603 9.68 -13.07 17.68
N CYS A 604 10.27 -11.91 17.43
CA CYS A 604 11.67 -11.76 17.04
C CYS A 604 12.42 -10.89 18.04
N GLY A 605 13.61 -11.35 18.43
CA GLY A 605 14.60 -10.56 19.17
C GLY A 605 15.79 -10.18 18.28
N PRO A 606 16.96 -9.89 18.86
CA PRO A 606 18.19 -9.71 18.11
C PRO A 606 18.57 -10.96 17.30
N GLY A 607 19.00 -10.76 16.07
CA GLY A 607 19.37 -11.82 15.12
C GLY A 607 20.61 -11.49 14.29
N GLN A 608 20.81 -12.26 13.22
CA GLN A 608 21.81 -12.02 12.18
C GLN A 608 21.11 -11.90 10.83
N ILE A 609 21.62 -11.06 9.94
CA ILE A 609 21.07 -10.84 8.59
C ILE A 609 22.23 -10.60 7.61
N GLU A 610 22.08 -11.04 6.35
CA GLU A 610 22.99 -10.65 5.28
C GLU A 610 22.58 -9.33 4.62
N LEU A 611 23.56 -8.66 4.01
CA LEU A 611 23.29 -7.62 3.03
C LEU A 611 22.52 -8.23 1.86
N GLY A 612 21.39 -7.62 1.48
CA GLY A 612 20.53 -8.19 0.47
C GLY A 612 19.08 -7.76 0.60
N ALA A 613 18.23 -8.44 -0.19
CA ALA A 613 16.81 -8.17 -0.18
C ALA A 613 16.17 -8.82 1.05
N TRP A 614 15.46 -8.05 1.87
CA TRP A 614 14.79 -8.54 3.09
C TRP A 614 13.91 -9.78 2.87
N ARG A 615 13.31 -9.92 1.69
CA ARG A 615 12.48 -11.09 1.35
C ARG A 615 13.25 -12.42 1.36
N GLU A 616 14.55 -12.39 1.13
CA GLU A 616 15.43 -13.58 1.13
C GLU A 616 15.75 -14.00 2.58
N GLU A 617 15.65 -13.05 3.50
CA GLU A 617 15.87 -13.19 4.95
C GLU A 617 14.58 -13.52 5.73
N GLY A 618 13.54 -14.04 5.06
CA GLY A 618 12.27 -14.37 5.71
C GLY A 618 11.37 -13.17 6.06
N LEU A 619 11.71 -11.97 5.58
CA LEU A 619 10.97 -10.73 5.84
C LEU A 619 10.11 -10.28 4.64
N SER A 620 9.55 -11.23 3.88
CA SER A 620 8.84 -10.95 2.62
C SER A 620 7.55 -10.14 2.77
N ASN A 621 6.91 -10.22 3.95
CA ASN A 621 5.71 -9.44 4.32
C ASN A 621 6.00 -8.29 5.28
N TYR A 622 7.27 -8.12 5.68
CA TYR A 622 7.64 -7.17 6.71
C TYR A 622 7.58 -5.74 6.16
N ALA A 623 6.97 -4.85 6.94
CA ALA A 623 6.99 -3.42 6.73
C ALA A 623 7.42 -2.75 8.04
N GLY A 624 8.47 -1.94 7.97
CA GLY A 624 9.14 -1.39 9.14
C GLY A 624 10.58 -1.02 8.83
N GLY A 625 11.39 -0.94 9.88
CA GLY A 625 12.84 -0.78 9.80
C GLY A 625 13.59 -2.05 10.16
N VAL A 626 14.82 -2.16 9.68
CA VAL A 626 15.82 -3.14 10.17
C VAL A 626 17.04 -2.34 10.59
N ARG A 627 17.45 -2.51 11.86
CA ARG A 627 18.71 -1.98 12.38
C ARG A 627 19.81 -2.99 12.10
N TYR A 628 20.85 -2.57 11.40
CA TYR A 628 22.07 -3.32 11.17
C TYR A 628 23.14 -2.84 12.16
N ILE A 629 23.80 -3.75 12.86
CA ILE A 629 24.80 -3.45 13.89
C ILE A 629 26.10 -4.21 13.59
N GLN A 630 27.22 -3.50 13.51
CA GLN A 630 28.55 -4.08 13.39
C GLN A 630 29.55 -3.30 14.24
N GLU A 631 30.52 -4.01 14.80
CA GLU A 631 31.70 -3.41 15.43
C GLU A 631 32.80 -3.23 14.37
N VAL A 632 33.38 -2.04 14.29
CA VAL A 632 34.48 -1.68 13.39
C VAL A 632 35.67 -1.27 14.24
N ASP A 633 36.83 -1.90 14.03
CA ASP A 633 38.06 -1.51 14.71
C ASP A 633 38.88 -0.57 13.82
N LEU A 634 39.21 0.62 14.36
CA LEU A 634 40.06 1.61 13.70
C LEU A 634 41.41 1.67 14.41
N ALA A 635 42.47 1.24 13.74
CA ALA A 635 43.82 1.27 14.29
C ALA A 635 44.32 2.70 14.59
N GLU A 636 43.89 3.66 13.78
CA GLU A 636 44.14 5.09 13.94
C GLU A 636 42.96 5.89 13.36
N LEU A 637 42.87 7.18 13.71
CA LEU A 637 41.84 8.07 13.17
C LEU A 637 42.37 8.72 11.88
N PRO A 638 41.74 8.48 10.72
CA PRO A 638 42.10 9.16 9.49
C PRO A 638 41.70 10.64 9.55
N GLY A 639 42.26 11.45 8.65
CA GLY A 639 41.88 12.87 8.54
C GLY A 639 40.43 13.05 8.09
N HIS A 640 39.93 12.06 7.35
CA HIS A 640 38.53 11.96 6.93
C HIS A 640 38.09 10.50 6.91
N LEU A 641 36.91 10.20 7.47
CA LEU A 641 36.28 8.88 7.43
C LEU A 641 34.86 9.01 6.88
N GLU A 642 34.58 8.39 5.75
CA GLU A 642 33.26 8.34 5.13
C GLU A 642 32.73 6.90 5.08
N LEU A 643 31.46 6.70 5.39
CA LEU A 643 30.74 5.45 5.18
C LEU A 643 29.91 5.55 3.89
N ASP A 644 30.11 4.62 2.97
CA ASP A 644 29.30 4.45 1.76
C ASP A 644 28.50 3.14 1.87
N LEU A 645 27.17 3.23 1.96
CA LEU A 645 26.29 2.07 2.07
C LEU A 645 26.02 1.36 0.72
N GLY A 646 26.55 1.89 -0.39
CA GLY A 646 26.29 1.40 -1.72
C GLY A 646 24.81 1.50 -2.08
N ARG A 647 24.16 0.37 -2.36
CA ARG A 647 22.75 0.33 -2.75
C ARG A 647 21.85 0.11 -1.55
N VAL A 648 20.96 1.07 -1.29
CA VAL A 648 19.86 0.93 -0.32
C VAL A 648 18.52 1.06 -1.03
N ARG A 649 17.57 0.19 -0.68
CA ARG A 649 16.16 0.31 -1.05
C ARG A 649 15.32 0.56 0.18
N GLY A 650 15.13 1.84 0.47
CA GLY A 650 14.53 2.37 1.68
C GLY A 650 15.15 3.73 1.99
N THR A 651 14.91 4.22 3.19
CA THR A 651 15.68 5.34 3.77
C THR A 651 16.74 4.75 4.71
N ALA A 652 17.84 5.47 4.95
CA ALA A 652 18.89 5.04 5.87
C ALA A 652 19.25 6.15 6.86
N GLU A 653 19.36 5.79 8.13
CA GLU A 653 19.89 6.62 9.20
C GLU A 653 21.13 5.93 9.80
N VAL A 654 22.20 6.68 10.02
CA VAL A 654 23.47 6.13 10.51
C VAL A 654 23.82 6.74 11.87
N ARG A 655 24.29 5.89 12.79
CA ARG A 655 24.87 6.30 14.08
C ARG A 655 26.19 5.59 14.30
N LEU A 656 27.17 6.32 14.83
CA LEU A 656 28.45 5.76 15.25
C LEU A 656 28.65 6.04 16.73
N ASN A 657 28.86 5.00 17.54
CA ASN A 657 29.02 5.11 19.00
C ASN A 657 27.83 5.83 19.68
N GLY A 658 26.63 5.73 19.09
CA GLY A 658 25.41 6.41 19.56
C GLY A 658 25.23 7.84 19.04
N THR A 659 26.22 8.43 18.39
CA THR A 659 26.14 9.77 17.78
C THR A 659 25.49 9.68 16.39
N PRO A 660 24.43 10.47 16.09
CA PRO A 660 23.85 10.51 14.75
C PRO A 660 24.80 11.10 13.70
N CYS A 661 24.99 10.40 12.59
CA CYS A 661 25.85 10.80 11.46
C CYS A 661 25.04 11.22 10.21
N GLY A 662 23.72 11.29 10.33
CA GLY A 662 22.80 11.81 9.32
C GLY A 662 21.76 10.82 8.81
N VAL A 663 20.86 11.34 7.97
CA VAL A 663 19.78 10.59 7.31
C VAL A 663 19.88 10.77 5.80
N ARG A 664 19.58 9.72 5.03
CA ARG A 664 19.52 9.74 3.57
C ARG A 664 18.23 9.10 3.09
N LEU A 665 17.51 9.84 2.24
CA LEU A 665 16.27 9.39 1.61
C LEU A 665 16.51 8.76 0.23
N TRP A 666 17.66 9.05 -0.40
CA TRP A 666 18.06 8.56 -1.71
C TRP A 666 19.60 8.56 -1.87
N SER A 667 20.08 7.96 -2.96
CA SER A 667 21.51 7.86 -3.30
C SER A 667 22.14 9.24 -3.58
N PRO A 668 23.41 9.48 -3.21
CA PRO A 668 24.34 8.52 -2.62
C PRO A 668 24.11 8.37 -1.12
N TYR A 669 24.19 7.12 -0.64
CA TYR A 669 24.07 6.82 0.79
C TYR A 669 25.44 6.94 1.48
N ARG A 670 25.97 8.16 1.49
CA ARG A 670 27.27 8.51 2.08
C ARG A 670 27.12 9.36 3.33
N PHE A 671 27.91 9.03 4.35
CA PHE A 671 27.85 9.63 5.67
C PHE A 671 29.27 9.94 6.17
N ASP A 672 29.48 11.17 6.64
CA ASP A 672 30.72 11.56 7.29
C ASP A 672 30.71 11.02 8.73
N LEU A 673 31.73 10.22 9.06
CA LEU A 673 31.92 9.61 10.37
C LEU A 673 33.07 10.26 11.15
N THR A 674 33.78 11.23 10.55
CA THR A 674 35.07 11.75 11.03
C THR A 674 34.99 12.23 12.48
N GLU A 675 33.97 13.02 12.83
CA GLU A 675 33.83 13.59 14.18
C GLU A 675 33.34 12.58 15.23
N SER A 676 32.74 11.47 14.79
CA SER A 676 32.14 10.47 15.69
C SER A 676 33.02 9.25 15.93
N ALA A 677 34.10 9.11 15.15
CA ALA A 677 35.02 7.97 15.20
C ALA A 677 36.00 8.08 16.37
N GLN A 678 36.35 6.93 16.95
CA GLN A 678 37.39 6.79 17.98
C GLN A 678 38.41 5.72 17.58
N VAL A 679 39.61 5.76 18.16
CA VAL A 679 40.61 4.69 18.01
C VAL A 679 40.10 3.42 18.70
N GLY A 680 40.28 2.25 18.07
CA GLY A 680 39.81 0.95 18.53
C GLY A 680 38.37 0.66 18.08
N ALA A 681 37.61 -0.03 18.93
CA ALA A 681 36.26 -0.47 18.60
C ALA A 681 35.27 0.70 18.47
N ASN A 682 34.54 0.73 17.36
CA ASN A 682 33.46 1.63 17.05
C ASN A 682 32.20 0.84 16.74
N ARG A 683 31.10 1.17 17.42
CA ARG A 683 29.81 0.53 17.20
C ARG A 683 29.03 1.30 16.12
N LEU A 684 28.93 0.70 14.95
CA LEU A 684 28.20 1.26 13.80
C LEU A 684 26.78 0.70 13.76
N GLU A 685 25.79 1.58 13.73
CA GLU A 685 24.37 1.26 13.57
C GLU A 685 23.82 1.91 12.31
N ILE A 686 23.07 1.13 11.52
CA ILE A 686 22.41 1.60 10.30
C ILE A 686 20.94 1.17 10.37
N ASP A 687 20.03 2.12 10.53
CA ASP A 687 18.59 1.86 10.49
C ASP A 687 18.10 2.06 9.06
N VAL A 688 17.65 0.99 8.41
CA VAL A 688 17.04 1.05 7.08
C VAL A 688 15.54 0.88 7.20
N TYR A 689 14.76 1.85 6.72
CA TYR A 689 13.29 1.79 6.71
C TYR A 689 12.73 1.55 5.31
N GLY A 690 11.88 0.53 5.21
CA GLY A 690 11.18 0.16 4.00
C GLY A 690 9.88 0.94 3.78
N THR A 691 9.04 0.43 2.88
CA THR A 691 7.68 0.95 2.65
C THR A 691 6.64 -0.12 2.94
N LEU A 692 5.36 0.24 2.93
CA LEU A 692 4.25 -0.71 3.01
C LEU A 692 4.07 -1.59 1.75
N GLY A 693 4.93 -1.42 0.73
CA GLY A 693 4.81 -2.11 -0.56
C GLY A 693 4.81 -3.65 -0.43
N THR A 694 5.69 -4.21 0.39
CA THR A 694 5.75 -5.66 0.69
C THR A 694 4.47 -6.15 1.35
N TYR A 695 3.95 -5.39 2.33
CA TYR A 695 2.69 -5.70 3.01
C TYR A 695 1.47 -5.70 2.06
N PHE A 696 1.37 -4.73 1.13
CA PHE A 696 0.27 -4.69 0.16
C PHE A 696 0.48 -5.56 -1.09
N LEU A 697 1.68 -6.12 -1.27
CA LEU A 697 1.96 -7.08 -2.33
C LEU A 697 1.67 -8.51 -1.86
N GLU A 698 2.26 -8.92 -0.73
CA GLU A 698 2.17 -10.29 -0.22
C GLU A 698 1.17 -10.45 0.93
N GLY A 699 0.91 -9.41 1.72
CA GLY A 699 -0.04 -9.43 2.84
C GLY A 699 -1.49 -9.31 2.37
N HIS A 700 -1.82 -8.15 1.82
CA HIS A 700 -3.14 -7.81 1.30
C HIS A 700 -3.00 -7.44 -0.18
N PRO A 701 -3.08 -8.42 -1.10
CA PRO A 701 -2.62 -8.28 -2.47
C PRO A 701 -3.53 -7.33 -3.21
N SER A 702 -3.20 -6.04 -3.12
CA SER A 702 -4.00 -4.98 -3.70
C SER A 702 -3.62 -4.83 -5.17
N PRO A 703 -4.56 -4.38 -6.03
CA PRO A 703 -4.23 -4.04 -7.42
C PRO A 703 -3.15 -2.95 -7.55
N GLY A 704 -2.84 -2.21 -6.48
CA GLY A 704 -1.79 -1.19 -6.44
C GLY A 704 -0.41 -1.69 -6.00
N GLY A 705 -0.27 -2.98 -5.65
CA GLY A 705 1.00 -3.59 -5.29
C GLY A 705 1.77 -4.12 -6.50
N PHE A 706 2.99 -3.63 -6.72
CA PHE A 706 3.86 -4.00 -7.83
C PHE A 706 5.10 -4.77 -7.36
N ARG A 707 5.58 -5.72 -8.17
CA ARG A 707 6.78 -6.53 -7.82
C ARG A 707 8.04 -5.67 -7.64
N SER A 708 8.13 -4.52 -8.30
CA SER A 708 9.23 -3.57 -8.11
C SER A 708 9.31 -3.00 -6.70
N GLN A 709 8.20 -2.99 -5.95
CA GLN A 709 8.13 -2.52 -4.56
C GLN A 709 8.54 -3.60 -3.55
N ALA A 710 8.77 -4.85 -3.99
CA ALA A 710 9.18 -5.95 -3.13
C ALA A 710 10.67 -5.92 -2.76
N LEU A 711 11.48 -5.15 -3.50
CA LEU A 711 12.91 -5.04 -3.26
C LEU A 711 13.17 -3.95 -2.22
N LEU A 712 13.40 -4.37 -0.97
CA LEU A 712 13.76 -3.52 0.17
C LEU A 712 15.02 -4.06 0.87
N GLY A 713 15.78 -3.16 1.49
CA GLY A 713 16.91 -3.52 2.35
C GLY A 713 18.23 -2.80 2.05
N LEU A 714 19.24 -3.10 2.87
CA LEU A 714 20.64 -2.71 2.67
C LEU A 714 21.29 -3.73 1.74
N LEU A 715 21.39 -3.39 0.45
CA LEU A 715 21.91 -4.30 -0.59
C LEU A 715 23.43 -4.24 -0.70
N GLY A 716 24.05 -3.16 -0.22
CA GLY A 716 25.49 -2.99 -0.22
C GLY A 716 26.12 -2.78 -1.62
N PRO A 717 27.43 -3.03 -1.75
CA PRO A 717 28.37 -3.30 -0.65
C PRO A 717 28.46 -2.11 0.31
N VAL A 718 28.79 -2.36 1.58
CA VAL A 718 29.04 -1.31 2.58
C VAL A 718 30.55 -1.13 2.72
N THR A 719 31.03 0.10 2.57
CA THR A 719 32.46 0.41 2.58
C THR A 719 32.78 1.63 3.44
N LEU A 720 33.93 1.59 4.11
CA LEU A 720 34.56 2.75 4.73
C LEU A 720 35.62 3.30 3.80
N ARG A 721 35.61 4.61 3.60
CA ARG A 721 36.54 5.35 2.76
C ARG A 721 37.32 6.30 3.66
N HIS A 722 38.65 6.23 3.61
CA HIS A 722 39.50 7.10 4.41
C HIS A 722 40.70 7.61 3.61
N ALA A 723 41.16 8.80 3.98
CA ALA A 723 42.32 9.48 3.43
C ALA A 723 43.28 9.90 4.55
#